data_AF-A0A194VGP1-F1
#
_entry.id   AF-A0A194VGP1-F1
#
_cell.length_a   1.000
_cell.length_b   1.000
_cell.length_c   1.000
_cell.angle_alpha   90.00
_cell.angle_beta   90.00
_cell.angle_gamma   90.00
#
_symmetry.space_group_name_H-M   'P 1'
#
loop_
_entity.id
_entity.type
_entity.pdbx_description
1 polymer ?
#
loop_
_entity_poly.entity_id
_entity_poly.type
_entity_poly.pdbx_seq_one_letter_code
_entity_poly.pdbx_strand_id
1 'polypeptide(L)'
;MHPPSFKQLVTTCIVLCICLFLYSRRLWNVPTSNVHDEWANPAPAQPPPQVPVDISNPPSPPPGDNQVEHQTPFQQIPWHWNEYPTLEAFYHGIRTLVDYSKWVPEQLHDSGDVKVADKLPIEPAIANPYSHLDGVQACYLDEQDTVPLPDIISYPGIPAYMPAPYFGGYEELGLVPNQCWERFGRLGPYGYSYPESEGGFGLEALPSGEPKLEQLIRKIDYTGINWDNVQKRCLEKNRERFGLDQDAFDKPEGALSRLWSQAEKMASGKKRLPRHALVLRAWTGIEWSPMRIITTRSLISELSLKTGGQYDVHILMHVTDDSINISDPAIATKMVHENIPEEFWGITTPWSVPDMAEYYPGFTEDMTIENDSGKPLYSVYRVPHFALQWFAQHHPEYEFFWNWELDLRYTGHYYEFFEAAGKWADKQPRKYLWERNERYWIPGLHGRWENFVDLVEKETKASNYPSPWGPMINDGVVDPSTYPPTTMDKDNYEWGVGEAADLITLNPLFDPEKNAWCLRYDITGYNTTVPPRRTSIITIGRFSRRLLQAMHEEASRNKHTMFPEMFPGSIALHHGLKAVYIPHPVYFDRRWPLDRLDSVFNHAETPETSVYYFPFTPGTGEANFLTASYYYSTEFGSPLWHRWLGNEDAGIGGPEFEKESGRMCLRGTLIHPVKQDLEADKPIGAT
;
A
#
# COMPACT_ATOMS: atom_id res chain seq x y z
N MET A 1 -31.05 -33.58 30.77
CA MET A 1 -30.21 -32.41 31.11
C MET A 1 -31.14 -31.27 31.47
N HIS A 2 -31.02 -30.70 32.67
CA HIS A 2 -31.80 -29.52 33.04
C HIS A 2 -31.23 -28.27 32.35
N PRO A 3 -32.08 -27.34 31.88
CA PRO A 3 -31.60 -26.09 31.29
C PRO A 3 -30.88 -25.26 32.35
N PRO A 4 -29.81 -24.52 31.97
CA PRO A 4 -29.07 -23.69 32.90
C PRO A 4 -30.00 -22.62 33.50
N SER A 5 -29.85 -22.38 34.80
CA SER A 5 -30.61 -21.34 35.50
C SER A 5 -30.25 -19.94 34.95
N PHE A 6 -31.17 -18.99 35.05
CA PHE A 6 -30.94 -17.60 34.62
C PHE A 6 -29.67 -16.99 35.25
N LYS A 7 -29.37 -17.33 36.51
CA LYS A 7 -28.12 -16.91 37.17
C LYS A 7 -26.87 -17.49 36.51
N GLN A 8 -26.90 -18.74 36.03
CA GLN A 8 -25.79 -19.34 35.31
C GLN A 8 -25.59 -18.67 33.94
N LEU A 9 -26.67 -18.31 33.23
CA LEU A 9 -26.59 -17.57 31.98
C LEU A 9 -25.97 -16.18 32.16
N VAL A 10 -26.42 -15.42 33.16
CA VAL A 10 -25.88 -14.09 33.46
C VAL A 10 -24.41 -14.17 33.90
N THR A 11 -24.06 -15.16 34.73
CA THR A 11 -22.67 -15.33 35.17
C THR A 11 -21.77 -15.71 34.00
N THR A 12 -22.21 -16.60 33.12
CA THR A 12 -21.47 -16.98 31.91
C THR A 12 -21.31 -15.80 30.95
N CYS A 13 -22.34 -14.96 30.76
CA CYS A 13 -22.23 -13.73 29.97
C CYS A 13 -21.25 -12.73 30.60
N ILE A 14 -21.30 -12.51 31.91
CA ILE A 14 -20.38 -11.60 32.59
C ILE A 14 -18.93 -12.13 32.52
N VAL A 15 -18.72 -13.42 32.71
CA VAL A 15 -17.40 -14.05 32.57
C VAL A 15 -16.92 -13.99 31.13
N LEU A 16 -17.79 -14.21 30.13
CA LEU A 16 -17.43 -14.03 28.72
C LEU A 16 -17.11 -12.58 28.38
N CYS A 17 -17.87 -11.60 28.87
CA CYS A 17 -17.58 -10.18 28.67
C CYS A 17 -16.28 -9.77 29.36
N ILE A 18 -16.03 -10.22 30.59
CA ILE A 18 -14.77 -9.95 31.30
C ILE A 18 -13.61 -10.68 30.62
N CYS A 19 -13.78 -11.92 30.17
CA CYS A 19 -12.77 -12.64 29.42
C CYS A 19 -12.52 -11.99 28.06
N LEU A 20 -13.54 -11.53 27.33
CA LEU A 20 -13.39 -10.78 26.08
C LEU A 20 -12.71 -9.43 26.31
N PHE A 21 -13.03 -8.76 27.42
CA PHE A 21 -12.41 -7.49 27.82
C PHE A 21 -10.97 -7.65 28.33
N LEU A 22 -10.65 -8.78 28.98
CA LEU A 22 -9.29 -9.11 29.42
C LEU A 22 -8.46 -9.72 28.28
N TYR A 23 -9.08 -10.40 27.33
CA TYR A 23 -8.45 -10.94 26.12
C TYR A 23 -8.16 -9.84 25.12
N SER A 24 -9.06 -8.85 24.96
CA SER A 24 -8.78 -7.63 24.21
C SER A 24 -7.64 -6.81 24.82
N ARG A 25 -7.51 -6.79 26.17
CA ARG A 25 -6.37 -6.18 26.86
C ARG A 25 -5.07 -6.99 26.80
N ARG A 26 -5.12 -8.32 26.66
CA ARG A 26 -3.92 -9.17 26.61
C ARG A 26 -3.28 -9.27 25.23
N LEU A 27 -4.04 -9.05 24.15
CA LEU A 27 -3.51 -9.09 22.80
C LEU A 27 -2.70 -7.84 22.42
N TRP A 28 -2.88 -6.73 23.13
CA TRP A 28 -2.18 -5.47 22.85
C TRP A 28 -1.99 -4.66 24.13
N ASN A 29 -1.05 -5.07 24.98
CA ASN A 29 -0.51 -4.16 26.01
C ASN A 29 0.58 -3.30 25.36
N VAL A 30 0.24 -2.63 24.26
CA VAL A 30 1.00 -1.50 23.75
C VAL A 30 0.37 -0.28 24.40
N PRO A 31 1.11 0.56 25.13
CA PRO A 31 0.59 1.84 25.59
C PRO A 31 0.04 2.58 24.38
N THR A 32 -1.26 2.90 24.36
CA THR A 32 -1.80 3.81 23.34
C THR A 32 -1.17 5.17 23.61
N SER A 33 -0.38 5.64 22.66
CA SER A 33 0.11 7.01 22.73
C SER A 33 -1.10 7.95 22.62
N ASN A 34 -1.22 8.90 23.55
CA ASN A 34 -2.25 9.95 23.45
C ASN A 34 -1.89 11.00 22.38
N VAL A 35 -0.80 10.80 21.63
CA VAL A 35 -0.26 11.76 20.65
C VAL A 35 -1.30 12.25 19.65
N HIS A 36 -2.22 11.40 19.18
CA HIS A 36 -3.28 11.85 18.27
C HIS A 36 -4.20 12.89 18.94
N ASP A 37 -4.59 12.65 20.19
CA ASP A 37 -5.44 13.57 20.94
C ASP A 37 -4.67 14.81 21.41
N GLU A 38 -3.39 14.67 21.76
CA GLU A 38 -2.49 15.78 22.13
C GLU A 38 -2.16 16.68 20.93
N TRP A 39 -2.02 16.11 19.73
CA TRP A 39 -1.79 16.89 18.51
C TRP A 39 -3.06 17.58 18.02
N ALA A 40 -4.21 16.92 18.13
CA ALA A 40 -5.51 17.53 17.85
C ALA A 40 -5.90 18.61 18.87
N ASN A 41 -5.32 18.58 20.07
CA ASN A 41 -5.58 19.56 21.12
C ASN A 41 -4.26 20.09 21.71
N PRO A 42 -3.46 20.84 20.93
CA PRO A 42 -2.18 21.33 21.43
C PRO A 42 -2.42 22.30 22.59
N ALA A 43 -1.55 22.26 23.60
CA ALA A 43 -1.57 23.25 24.67
C ALA A 43 -1.48 24.67 24.07
N PRO A 44 -2.13 25.68 24.67
CA PRO A 44 -2.14 27.03 24.12
C PRO A 44 -0.71 27.55 23.94
N ALA A 45 -0.37 27.98 22.72
CA ALA A 45 0.96 28.48 22.38
C ALA A 45 1.35 29.67 23.27
N GLN A 46 2.59 29.68 23.77
CA GLN A 46 3.18 30.88 24.37
C GLN A 46 3.32 31.95 23.27
N PRO A 47 2.94 33.21 23.52
CA PRO A 47 3.02 34.26 22.51
C PRO A 47 4.49 34.46 22.07
N PRO A 48 4.74 34.68 20.76
CA PRO A 48 6.09 34.82 20.25
C PRO A 48 6.80 36.04 20.87
N PRO A 49 8.13 35.99 21.06
CA PRO A 49 8.90 37.14 21.53
C PRO A 49 8.74 38.32 20.56
N GLN A 50 8.27 39.47 21.05
CA GLN A 50 8.15 40.68 20.24
C GLN A 50 9.54 41.21 19.87
N VAL A 51 9.91 41.12 18.59
CA VAL A 51 11.06 41.83 18.03
C VAL A 51 10.56 43.20 17.51
N PRO A 52 11.14 44.34 17.92
CA PRO A 52 10.73 45.64 17.42
C PRO A 52 11.11 45.80 15.94
N VAL A 53 10.14 46.06 15.08
CA VAL A 53 10.35 46.40 13.66
C VAL A 53 10.53 47.91 13.54
N ASP A 54 11.71 48.36 13.07
CA ASP A 54 11.97 49.76 12.72
C ASP A 54 11.37 50.05 11.33
N ILE A 55 10.41 50.98 11.28
CA ILE A 55 9.55 51.26 10.11
C ILE A 55 10.02 52.50 9.32
N SER A 56 11.31 52.85 9.40
CA SER A 56 11.75 54.19 8.98
C SER A 56 12.09 54.40 7.50
N ASN A 57 12.07 53.40 6.58
CA ASN A 57 12.24 53.66 5.14
C ASN A 57 11.69 52.56 4.20
N PRO A 58 10.63 52.80 3.40
CA PRO A 58 10.28 51.93 2.29
C PRO A 58 11.10 52.29 1.02
N PRO A 59 11.62 51.32 0.23
CA PRO A 59 12.35 51.61 -1.00
C PRO A 59 11.39 52.03 -2.13
N SER A 60 11.85 52.96 -2.98
CA SER A 60 11.11 53.44 -4.17
C SER A 60 11.40 52.59 -5.41
N PRO A 61 10.46 52.47 -6.38
CA PRO A 61 10.64 51.65 -7.57
C PRO A 61 11.48 52.38 -8.65
N PRO A 62 12.28 51.66 -9.45
CA PRO A 62 13.02 52.26 -10.57
C PRO A 62 12.13 52.45 -11.82
N PRO A 63 12.48 53.40 -12.72
CA PRO A 63 11.73 53.69 -13.94
C PRO A 63 12.07 52.70 -15.06
N GLY A 64 11.07 52.42 -15.90
CA GLY A 64 11.11 51.37 -16.92
C GLY A 64 11.98 51.67 -18.15
N ASP A 65 12.33 50.58 -18.83
CA ASP A 65 12.81 50.59 -20.20
C ASP A 65 12.05 49.51 -20.99
N ASN A 66 11.49 49.93 -22.13
CA ASN A 66 10.80 49.08 -23.09
C ASN A 66 11.84 48.48 -24.05
N GLN A 67 12.19 47.20 -23.90
CA GLN A 67 12.66 46.37 -25.00
C GLN A 67 12.13 44.94 -24.86
N VAL A 68 11.56 44.44 -25.95
CA VAL A 68 11.07 43.08 -26.09
C VAL A 68 12.29 42.19 -26.34
N GLU A 69 12.72 41.46 -25.31
CA GLU A 69 13.66 40.34 -25.42
C GLU A 69 12.95 39.04 -25.06
N HIS A 70 13.32 37.98 -25.77
CA HIS A 70 12.73 36.64 -25.74
C HIS A 70 12.50 36.10 -24.31
N GLN A 71 11.24 35.82 -23.97
CA GLN A 71 10.89 35.10 -22.75
C GLN A 71 11.13 33.59 -22.90
N THR A 72 12.04 33.06 -22.08
CA THR A 72 12.08 31.67 -21.59
C THR A 72 12.61 31.68 -20.16
N PRO A 73 12.31 30.69 -19.30
CA PRO A 73 11.03 30.06 -18.96
C PRO A 73 10.44 30.65 -17.65
N PHE A 74 9.21 30.26 -17.31
CA PHE A 74 8.48 30.57 -16.07
C PHE A 74 9.41 30.75 -14.85
N GLN A 75 9.49 31.98 -14.31
CA GLN A 75 9.97 32.20 -12.95
C GLN A 75 9.06 31.40 -12.03
N GLN A 76 9.58 30.28 -11.51
CA GLN A 76 8.86 29.39 -10.61
C GLN A 76 8.41 30.21 -9.40
N ILE A 77 7.10 30.43 -9.27
CA ILE A 77 6.52 30.81 -7.98
C ILE A 77 6.90 29.67 -7.02
N PRO A 78 7.62 29.93 -5.91
CA PRO A 78 7.99 28.87 -4.98
C PRO A 78 6.74 28.14 -4.49
N TRP A 79 6.78 26.81 -4.42
CA TRP A 79 5.72 26.03 -3.78
C TRP A 79 5.49 26.55 -2.35
N HIS A 80 4.24 26.75 -1.94
CA HIS A 80 3.93 27.36 -0.64
C HIS A 80 4.48 26.53 0.54
N TRP A 81 4.60 25.21 0.38
CA TRP A 81 5.16 24.33 1.40
C TRP A 81 6.69 24.47 1.55
N ASN A 82 7.38 25.20 0.67
CA ASN A 82 8.80 25.55 0.87
C ASN A 82 9.02 26.47 2.07
N GLU A 83 7.97 27.19 2.50
CA GLU A 83 8.03 28.05 3.68
C GLU A 83 7.90 27.28 5.00
N TYR A 84 7.46 26.01 4.93
CA TYR A 84 7.27 25.18 6.10
C TYR A 84 8.61 24.61 6.58
N PRO A 85 8.89 24.56 7.89
CA PRO A 85 10.09 23.95 8.42
C PRO A 85 10.24 22.49 7.97
N THR A 86 11.47 22.05 7.75
CA THR A 86 11.76 20.63 7.48
C THR A 86 11.62 19.81 8.76
N LEU A 87 11.26 18.53 8.60
CA LEU A 87 11.25 17.55 9.68
C LEU A 87 12.49 16.67 9.54
N GLU A 88 13.40 16.75 10.52
CA GLU A 88 14.71 16.08 10.46
C GLU A 88 14.74 14.79 11.29
N ALA A 89 13.79 14.61 12.21
CA ALA A 89 13.78 13.45 13.10
C ALA A 89 13.48 12.11 12.41
N PHE A 90 13.12 12.13 11.12
CA PHE A 90 13.08 10.92 10.28
C PHE A 90 14.44 10.22 10.22
N TYR A 91 15.52 10.99 10.29
CA TYR A 91 16.87 10.49 10.05
C TYR A 91 17.52 9.93 11.32
N HIS A 92 16.89 10.11 12.49
CA HIS A 92 17.44 9.60 13.74
C HIS A 92 17.63 8.07 13.73
N GLY A 93 18.79 7.66 14.24
CA GLY A 93 19.17 6.26 14.28
C GLY A 93 18.88 5.53 15.58
N ILE A 94 19.22 4.24 15.57
CA ILE A 94 18.98 3.29 16.66
C ILE A 94 19.57 3.67 18.04
N ARG A 95 20.49 4.64 18.14
CA ARG A 95 21.02 5.11 19.44
C ARG A 95 20.14 6.18 20.11
N THR A 96 19.07 6.59 19.45
CA THR A 96 18.08 7.56 19.96
C THR A 96 16.76 6.91 20.34
N LEU A 97 16.66 5.59 20.27
CA LEU A 97 15.40 4.89 20.53
C LEU A 97 14.90 5.16 21.95
N VAL A 98 13.61 5.46 22.02
CA VAL A 98 12.85 5.60 23.26
C VAL A 98 11.75 4.56 23.33
N ASP A 99 11.30 4.26 24.55
CA ASP A 99 10.06 3.54 24.74
C ASP A 99 8.89 4.33 24.12
N TYR A 100 7.97 3.62 23.45
CA TYR A 100 6.86 4.26 22.74
C TYR A 100 6.01 5.17 23.62
N SER A 101 5.84 4.84 24.92
CA SER A 101 5.11 5.68 25.87
C SER A 101 5.76 7.03 26.18
N LYS A 102 7.02 7.21 25.78
CA LYS A 102 7.80 8.44 25.98
C LYS A 102 8.01 9.22 24.69
N TRP A 103 7.56 8.68 23.55
CA TRP A 103 7.71 9.34 22.27
C TRP A 103 6.77 10.54 22.17
N VAL A 104 7.34 11.65 21.72
CA VAL A 104 6.61 12.87 21.34
C VAL A 104 7.09 13.20 19.92
N PRO A 105 6.21 13.37 18.94
CA PRO A 105 6.61 13.65 17.55
C PRO A 105 7.24 15.04 17.39
N GLU A 106 8.14 15.19 16.42
CA GLU A 106 8.78 16.46 16.08
C GLU A 106 7.79 17.57 15.70
N GLN A 107 6.59 17.23 15.23
CA GLN A 107 5.52 18.21 14.98
C GLN A 107 5.04 18.95 16.24
N LEU A 108 5.17 18.33 17.43
CA LEU A 108 4.72 18.91 18.71
C LEU A 108 5.86 19.50 19.52
N HIS A 109 7.08 19.00 19.32
CA HIS A 109 8.25 19.45 20.05
C HIS A 109 9.46 19.39 19.12
N ASP A 110 10.14 20.52 18.92
CA ASP A 110 11.35 20.56 18.11
C ASP A 110 12.37 19.53 18.62
N SER A 111 13.00 18.83 17.67
CA SER A 111 13.91 17.72 17.96
C SER A 111 15.14 18.14 18.79
N GLY A 112 15.56 19.42 18.71
CA GLY A 112 16.55 20.04 19.59
C GLY A 112 17.82 19.17 19.80
N ASP A 113 18.38 19.21 21.01
CA ASP A 113 19.48 18.32 21.40
C ASP A 113 18.93 16.92 21.75
N VAL A 114 18.82 16.06 20.75
CA VAL A 114 18.42 14.65 20.95
C VAL A 114 19.45 13.92 21.80
N LYS A 115 18.97 13.21 22.83
CA LYS A 115 19.84 12.36 23.65
C LYS A 115 20.27 11.12 22.86
N VAL A 116 21.50 11.13 22.36
CA VAL A 116 22.15 9.97 21.76
C VAL A 116 22.83 9.15 22.85
N ALA A 117 22.55 7.85 22.90
CA ALA A 117 23.22 6.93 23.81
C ALA A 117 24.58 6.45 23.26
N ASP A 118 25.57 6.28 24.14
CA ASP A 118 26.89 5.71 23.77
C ASP A 118 26.80 4.25 23.32
N LYS A 119 25.77 3.54 23.77
CA LYS A 119 25.45 2.15 23.43
C LYS A 119 24.00 2.05 23.02
N LEU A 120 23.62 0.96 22.35
CA LEU A 120 22.23 0.71 21.98
C LEU A 120 21.33 0.78 23.24
N PRO A 121 20.36 1.70 23.28
CA PRO A 121 19.48 1.86 24.43
C PRO A 121 18.42 0.73 24.50
N ILE A 122 18.11 0.12 23.36
CA ILE A 122 17.15 -0.98 23.21
C ILE A 122 17.80 -2.03 22.29
N GLU A 123 17.78 -3.28 22.72
CA GLU A 123 18.33 -4.41 21.96
C GLU A 123 17.37 -4.86 20.84
N PRO A 124 17.88 -5.35 19.70
CA PRO A 124 17.05 -5.89 18.63
C PRO A 124 16.35 -7.19 19.05
N ALA A 125 15.16 -7.43 18.48
CA ALA A 125 14.34 -8.60 18.73
C ALA A 125 13.68 -9.12 17.45
N ILE A 126 13.34 -10.43 17.44
CA ILE A 126 12.56 -11.03 16.36
C ILE A 126 11.16 -10.40 16.36
N ALA A 127 10.74 -9.87 15.21
CA ALA A 127 9.37 -9.44 14.98
C ALA A 127 8.55 -10.62 14.47
N ASN A 128 7.47 -10.95 15.17
CA ASN A 128 6.62 -12.10 14.87
C ASN A 128 5.13 -11.71 14.86
N PRO A 129 4.57 -11.23 13.73
CA PRO A 129 3.14 -10.93 13.61
C PRO A 129 2.27 -12.20 13.50
N TYR A 130 2.86 -13.38 13.38
CA TYR A 130 2.17 -14.64 13.12
C TYR A 130 1.62 -15.32 14.37
N SER A 131 1.83 -14.75 15.56
CA SER A 131 1.49 -15.40 16.84
C SER A 131 0.00 -15.74 17.01
N HIS A 132 -0.86 -15.13 16.20
CA HIS A 132 -2.30 -15.34 16.20
C HIS A 132 -2.77 -16.39 15.17
N LEU A 133 -1.86 -16.90 14.33
CA LEU A 133 -2.16 -17.91 13.33
C LEU A 133 -2.16 -19.31 13.97
N ASP A 134 -3.34 -19.91 14.04
CA ASP A 134 -3.51 -21.28 14.54
C ASP A 134 -3.39 -22.32 13.40
N GLY A 135 -2.78 -23.47 13.70
CA GLY A 135 -2.77 -24.64 12.81
C GLY A 135 -1.87 -24.53 11.58
N VAL A 136 -0.97 -23.56 11.52
CA VAL A 136 0.04 -23.45 10.45
C VAL A 136 1.13 -24.50 10.67
N GLN A 137 1.31 -25.38 9.70
CA GLN A 137 2.44 -26.29 9.66
C GLN A 137 3.66 -25.57 9.09
N ALA A 138 4.81 -25.73 9.75
CA ALA A 138 6.06 -25.08 9.36
C ALA A 138 6.50 -25.49 7.95
N CYS A 139 6.81 -24.49 7.12
CA CYS A 139 7.36 -24.65 5.78
C CYS A 139 8.88 -24.41 5.79
N TYR A 140 9.56 -24.97 4.79
CA TYR A 140 11.02 -24.96 4.67
C TYR A 140 11.42 -24.64 3.22
N LEU A 141 12.62 -24.09 3.05
CA LEU A 141 13.14 -23.70 1.74
C LEU A 141 13.61 -24.92 0.92
N ASP A 142 14.02 -25.99 1.58
CA ASP A 142 14.47 -27.24 0.97
C ASP A 142 13.39 -28.34 1.01
N GLU A 143 13.62 -29.45 0.31
CA GLU A 143 12.70 -30.60 0.28
C GLU A 143 12.86 -31.53 1.50
N GLN A 144 14.00 -31.45 2.18
CA GLN A 144 14.31 -32.29 3.35
C GLN A 144 13.79 -31.68 4.66
N ASP A 145 13.08 -30.55 4.61
CA ASP A 145 12.58 -29.82 5.77
C ASP A 145 13.71 -29.42 6.76
N THR A 146 14.88 -29.01 6.26
CA THR A 146 16.06 -28.67 7.11
C THR A 146 16.44 -27.19 7.12
N VAL A 147 16.04 -26.43 6.10
CA VAL A 147 16.31 -24.99 5.98
C VAL A 147 15.03 -24.21 6.30
N PRO A 148 14.84 -23.77 7.56
CA PRO A 148 13.67 -23.00 7.95
C PRO A 148 13.74 -21.59 7.38
N LEU A 149 12.58 -20.94 7.40
CA LEU A 149 12.39 -19.57 6.95
C LEU A 149 13.13 -18.58 7.86
N PRO A 150 13.66 -17.47 7.32
CA PRO A 150 14.31 -16.44 8.11
C PRO A 150 13.32 -15.70 9.01
N ASP A 151 13.75 -15.29 10.20
CA ASP A 151 13.07 -14.31 11.04
C ASP A 151 13.56 -12.90 10.72
N ILE A 152 12.65 -11.94 10.74
CA ILE A 152 13.00 -10.52 10.59
C ILE A 152 13.17 -9.88 11.97
N ILE A 153 14.07 -8.91 12.03
CA ILE A 153 14.49 -8.30 13.28
C ILE A 153 14.08 -6.83 13.27
N SER A 154 13.53 -6.38 14.39
CA SER A 154 13.17 -4.98 14.64
C SER A 154 13.66 -4.56 16.02
N TYR A 155 13.61 -3.25 16.28
CA TYR A 155 13.85 -2.69 17.61
C TYR A 155 12.51 -2.36 18.26
N PRO A 156 12.20 -2.86 19.48
CA PRO A 156 10.95 -2.59 20.17
C PRO A 156 10.93 -1.20 20.85
N GLY A 157 11.09 -0.16 20.04
CA GLY A 157 11.08 1.25 20.39
C GLY A 157 11.09 2.08 19.10
N ILE A 158 11.00 3.40 19.22
CA ILE A 158 11.05 4.31 18.06
C ILE A 158 12.04 5.45 18.32
N PRO A 159 12.65 6.04 17.28
CA PRO A 159 13.58 7.14 17.46
C PRO A 159 12.91 8.30 18.19
N ALA A 160 13.64 8.94 19.10
CA ALA A 160 13.18 10.15 19.75
C ALA A 160 12.75 11.19 18.70
N TYR A 161 11.60 11.82 18.92
CA TYR A 161 11.02 12.81 18.01
C TYR A 161 10.65 12.31 16.61
N MET A 162 10.73 11.01 16.30
CA MET A 162 10.33 10.49 14.99
C MET A 162 8.98 11.10 14.58
N PRO A 163 8.83 11.71 13.39
CA PRO A 163 7.60 12.41 13.07
C PRO A 163 6.38 11.49 13.10
N ALA A 164 5.22 12.05 13.44
CA ALA A 164 3.93 11.36 13.29
C ALA A 164 3.50 11.38 11.81
N PRO A 165 2.75 10.38 11.32
CA PRO A 165 2.17 10.45 9.98
C PRO A 165 1.10 11.55 9.92
N TYR A 166 1.07 12.28 8.80
CA TYR A 166 0.02 13.29 8.57
C TYR A 166 -1.27 12.65 8.10
N PHE A 167 -1.19 11.61 7.28
CA PHE A 167 -2.36 10.81 6.91
C PHE A 167 -2.25 9.41 7.48
N GLY A 168 -3.38 8.88 7.91
CA GLY A 168 -3.43 7.52 8.41
C GLY A 168 -2.68 7.31 9.73
N GLY A 169 -2.67 6.06 10.21
CA GLY A 169 -2.11 5.75 11.51
C GLY A 169 -1.86 4.25 11.71
N TYR A 170 -0.88 3.94 12.56
CA TYR A 170 -0.49 2.55 12.83
C TYR A 170 -1.57 1.85 13.64
N GLU A 171 -1.97 2.45 14.76
CA GLU A 171 -2.97 1.90 15.68
C GLU A 171 -4.33 1.71 15.01
N GLU A 172 -4.77 2.71 14.24
CA GLU A 172 -6.06 2.66 13.55
C GLU A 172 -6.08 1.53 12.53
N LEU A 173 -5.06 1.42 11.68
CA LEU A 173 -4.97 0.35 10.68
C LEU A 173 -4.78 -1.03 11.34
N GLY A 174 -4.21 -1.09 12.54
CA GLY A 174 -3.91 -2.32 13.27
C GLY A 174 -2.45 -2.79 13.13
N LEU A 175 -1.54 -1.88 12.78
CA LEU A 175 -0.09 -2.10 12.79
C LEU A 175 0.48 -1.86 14.19
N VAL A 176 1.56 -2.56 14.50
CA VAL A 176 2.34 -2.40 15.73
C VAL A 176 3.05 -1.03 15.69
N PRO A 177 2.68 -0.10 16.58
CA PRO A 177 3.20 1.26 16.49
C PRO A 177 4.61 1.41 17.08
N ASN A 178 5.01 0.50 17.97
CA ASN A 178 6.25 0.54 18.75
C ASN A 178 7.38 -0.34 18.17
N GLN A 179 7.50 -0.37 16.85
CA GLN A 179 8.56 -1.10 16.15
C GLN A 179 9.30 -0.19 15.19
N CYS A 180 10.62 -0.29 15.26
CA CYS A 180 11.52 0.41 14.36
C CYS A 180 12.37 -0.59 13.58
N TRP A 181 12.48 -0.34 12.28
CA TRP A 181 13.10 -1.19 11.29
C TRP A 181 14.33 -0.47 10.73
N GLU A 182 15.47 -1.14 10.80
CA GLU A 182 16.71 -0.73 10.15
C GLU A 182 17.14 -1.80 9.15
N ARG A 183 17.98 -1.42 8.20
CA ARG A 183 18.27 -2.22 7.01
C ARG A 183 18.82 -3.62 7.30
N PHE A 184 19.64 -3.82 8.33
CA PHE A 184 20.24 -5.13 8.60
C PHE A 184 19.21 -6.12 9.16
N GLY A 185 18.42 -5.72 10.15
CA GLY A 185 17.37 -6.56 10.71
C GLY A 185 16.22 -6.82 9.72
N ARG A 186 15.94 -5.85 8.85
CA ARG A 186 14.87 -5.92 7.85
C ARG A 186 15.24 -6.71 6.59
N LEU A 187 16.46 -6.51 6.07
CA LEU A 187 16.91 -7.04 4.77
C LEU A 187 17.99 -8.11 4.90
N GLY A 188 18.77 -8.09 5.99
CA GLY A 188 19.83 -9.08 6.29
C GLY A 188 19.38 -10.52 6.15
N PRO A 189 18.22 -10.93 6.72
CA PRO A 189 17.75 -12.32 6.61
C PRO A 189 17.44 -12.79 5.18
N TYR A 190 17.41 -11.89 4.20
CA TYR A 190 17.12 -12.17 2.79
C TYR A 190 18.34 -12.04 1.86
N GLY A 191 19.53 -11.82 2.43
CA GLY A 191 20.79 -11.78 1.69
C GLY A 191 21.47 -10.42 1.60
N TYR A 192 21.04 -9.39 2.34
CA TYR A 192 21.61 -8.05 2.24
C TYR A 192 23.11 -7.98 2.58
N SER A 193 23.54 -8.58 3.70
CA SER A 193 24.82 -8.23 4.33
C SER A 193 25.96 -9.26 4.23
N TYR A 194 25.67 -10.50 3.83
CA TYR A 194 26.67 -11.57 3.73
C TYR A 194 26.99 -11.87 2.26
N PRO A 195 28.20 -12.39 1.94
CA PRO A 195 28.67 -12.50 0.57
C PRO A 195 27.91 -13.55 -0.25
N GLU A 196 28.04 -13.47 -1.58
CA GLU A 196 27.48 -14.45 -2.53
C GLU A 196 27.92 -15.89 -2.23
N SER A 197 29.14 -16.11 -1.74
CA SER A 197 29.62 -17.43 -1.34
C SER A 197 28.86 -18.05 -0.16
N GLU A 198 28.10 -17.24 0.56
CA GLU A 198 27.18 -17.66 1.64
C GLU A 198 25.70 -17.46 1.24
N GLY A 199 25.45 -17.13 -0.04
CA GLY A 199 24.16 -16.93 -0.68
C GLY A 199 23.48 -15.57 -0.49
N GLY A 200 24.24 -14.55 -0.07
CA GLY A 200 23.79 -13.16 -0.01
C GLY A 200 24.33 -12.34 -1.18
N PHE A 201 24.34 -11.01 -1.03
CA PHE A 201 24.83 -10.05 -2.02
C PHE A 201 25.99 -9.20 -1.52
N GLY A 202 26.31 -9.25 -0.24
CA GLY A 202 27.42 -8.50 0.36
C GLY A 202 27.33 -6.99 0.14
N LEU A 203 26.12 -6.43 0.12
CA LEU A 203 25.90 -5.00 -0.15
C LEU A 203 26.53 -4.12 0.94
N GLU A 204 26.47 -4.57 2.18
CA GLU A 204 27.15 -3.93 3.31
C GLU A 204 27.50 -4.98 4.38
N ALA A 205 28.71 -4.92 4.93
CA ALA A 205 29.11 -5.83 6.00
C ALA A 205 28.34 -5.53 7.30
N LEU A 206 28.00 -6.58 8.06
CA LEU A 206 27.36 -6.41 9.37
C LEU A 206 28.22 -5.53 10.31
N PRO A 207 27.59 -4.61 11.08
CA PRO A 207 28.31 -3.74 12.00
C PRO A 207 29.11 -4.52 13.06
N SER A 208 30.38 -4.17 13.24
CA SER A 208 31.19 -4.73 14.32
C SER A 208 30.69 -4.25 15.69
N GLY A 209 30.54 -5.15 16.66
CA GLY A 209 30.16 -4.78 18.03
C GLY A 209 28.67 -4.93 18.35
N GLU A 210 27.88 -5.53 17.44
CA GLU A 210 26.47 -5.87 17.68
C GLU A 210 26.25 -7.40 17.65
N PRO A 211 26.81 -8.15 18.62
CA PRO A 211 26.77 -9.62 18.62
C PRO A 211 25.35 -10.17 18.69
N LYS A 212 24.40 -9.41 19.26
CA LYS A 212 23.01 -9.81 19.32
C LYS A 212 22.35 -9.79 17.94
N LEU A 213 22.58 -8.75 17.14
CA LEU A 213 22.08 -8.66 15.78
C LEU A 213 22.69 -9.76 14.91
N GLU A 214 24.01 -9.96 14.99
CA GLU A 214 24.72 -11.03 14.29
C GLU A 214 24.16 -12.42 14.64
N GLN A 215 23.86 -12.68 15.91
CA GLN A 215 23.27 -13.95 16.36
C GLN A 215 21.85 -14.16 15.81
N LEU A 216 21.07 -13.09 15.66
CA LEU A 216 19.68 -13.18 15.21
C LEU A 216 19.56 -13.33 13.68
N ILE A 217 20.49 -12.75 12.91
CA ILE A 217 20.49 -12.85 11.46
C ILE A 217 20.98 -14.25 11.06
N ARG A 218 20.03 -15.08 10.61
CA ARG A 218 20.35 -16.36 10.00
C ARG A 218 20.79 -16.14 8.55
N LYS A 219 22.03 -16.54 8.25
CA LYS A 219 22.50 -16.61 6.86
C LYS A 219 21.86 -17.80 6.17
N ILE A 220 21.27 -17.55 5.01
CA ILE A 220 20.60 -18.55 4.18
C ILE A 220 21.24 -18.53 2.80
N ASP A 221 21.62 -19.72 2.32
CA ASP A 221 22.03 -19.88 0.94
C ASP A 221 20.79 -20.00 0.05
N TYR A 222 20.56 -18.98 -0.79
CA TYR A 222 19.43 -18.92 -1.72
C TYR A 222 19.74 -19.55 -3.08
N THR A 223 20.96 -20.04 -3.30
CA THR A 223 21.39 -20.64 -4.56
C THR A 223 20.55 -21.86 -4.92
N GLY A 224 19.97 -21.86 -6.12
CA GLY A 224 19.18 -22.99 -6.63
C GLY A 224 17.79 -23.14 -5.99
N ILE A 225 17.33 -22.17 -5.19
CA ILE A 225 15.95 -22.16 -4.70
C ILE A 225 15.00 -21.93 -5.87
N ASN A 226 14.00 -22.80 -5.99
CA ASN A 226 12.87 -22.62 -6.90
C ASN A 226 11.64 -22.19 -6.10
N TRP A 227 11.29 -20.91 -6.16
CA TRP A 227 10.23 -20.35 -5.32
C TRP A 227 8.84 -20.92 -5.63
N ASP A 228 8.55 -21.32 -6.87
CA ASP A 228 7.28 -21.97 -7.22
C ASP A 228 7.13 -23.30 -6.47
N ASN A 229 8.15 -24.15 -6.55
CA ASN A 229 8.16 -25.44 -5.84
C ASN A 229 8.04 -25.24 -4.33
N VAL A 230 8.73 -24.26 -3.74
CA VAL A 230 8.68 -23.99 -2.30
C VAL A 230 7.27 -23.55 -1.86
N GLN A 231 6.63 -22.62 -2.60
CA GLN A 231 5.25 -22.19 -2.32
C GLN A 231 4.26 -23.37 -2.44
N LYS A 232 4.36 -24.15 -3.52
CA LYS A 232 3.51 -25.34 -3.77
C LYS A 232 3.62 -26.39 -2.65
N ARG A 233 4.84 -26.74 -2.23
CA ARG A 233 5.06 -27.67 -1.09
C ARG A 233 4.47 -27.13 0.21
N CYS A 234 4.64 -25.82 0.47
CA CYS A 234 4.12 -25.18 1.67
C CYS A 234 2.58 -25.21 1.71
N LEU A 235 1.93 -24.92 0.57
CA LEU A 235 0.48 -25.03 0.40
C LEU A 235 0.01 -26.48 0.62
N GLU A 236 0.66 -27.46 -0.01
CA GLU A 236 0.29 -28.87 0.12
C GLU A 236 0.30 -29.32 1.58
N LYS A 237 1.35 -28.95 2.33
CA LYS A 237 1.48 -29.22 3.77
C LYS A 237 0.36 -28.60 4.61
N ASN A 238 -0.19 -27.47 4.16
CA ASN A 238 -1.20 -26.67 4.87
C ASN A 238 -2.61 -26.74 4.25
N ARG A 239 -2.83 -27.62 3.26
CA ARG A 239 -4.00 -27.64 2.38
C ARG A 239 -5.35 -27.73 3.09
N GLU A 240 -5.39 -28.37 4.26
CA GLU A 240 -6.62 -28.52 5.06
C GLU A 240 -7.20 -27.17 5.51
N ARG A 241 -6.35 -26.16 5.73
CA ARG A 241 -6.76 -24.79 6.13
C ARG A 241 -7.58 -24.09 5.04
N PHE A 242 -7.39 -24.50 3.80
CA PHE A 242 -8.08 -23.98 2.62
C PHE A 242 -9.18 -24.93 2.13
N GLY A 243 -9.44 -26.02 2.86
CA GLY A 243 -10.43 -27.03 2.50
C GLY A 243 -10.13 -27.75 1.18
N LEU A 244 -8.85 -27.89 0.83
CA LEU A 244 -8.40 -28.65 -0.33
C LEU A 244 -8.21 -30.12 0.08
N ASP A 245 -8.76 -31.05 -0.72
CA ASP A 245 -8.56 -32.49 -0.55
C ASP A 245 -7.33 -32.98 -1.33
N GLN A 246 -6.87 -34.21 -1.05
CA GLN A 246 -5.73 -34.80 -1.74
C GLN A 246 -6.01 -35.05 -3.23
N ASP A 247 -7.26 -35.42 -3.55
CA ASP A 247 -7.75 -35.61 -4.92
C ASP A 247 -7.67 -34.34 -5.78
N ALA A 248 -7.63 -33.14 -5.17
CA ALA A 248 -7.41 -31.89 -5.87
C ALA A 248 -5.97 -31.77 -6.41
N PHE A 249 -4.97 -32.23 -5.64
CA PHE A 249 -3.55 -32.13 -6.00
C PHE A 249 -3.08 -33.24 -6.94
N ASP A 250 -3.76 -34.39 -6.97
CA ASP A 250 -3.40 -35.54 -7.82
C ASP A 250 -3.81 -35.39 -9.30
N LYS A 251 -4.40 -34.25 -9.70
CA LYS A 251 -4.85 -33.97 -11.07
C LYS A 251 -3.93 -32.97 -11.78
N PRO A 252 -3.79 -33.06 -13.11
CA PRO A 252 -2.96 -32.14 -13.89
C PRO A 252 -3.37 -30.67 -13.68
N GLU A 253 -2.40 -29.75 -13.79
CA GLU A 253 -2.47 -28.34 -13.39
C GLU A 253 -3.76 -27.59 -13.83
N GLY A 254 -4.29 -27.87 -15.02
CA GLY A 254 -5.55 -27.26 -15.53
C GLY A 254 -6.86 -27.80 -14.93
N ALA A 255 -6.83 -28.92 -14.19
CA ALA A 255 -8.01 -29.50 -13.54
C ALA A 255 -8.24 -28.96 -12.11
N LEU A 256 -7.21 -28.40 -11.47
CA LEU A 256 -7.27 -27.75 -10.16
C LEU A 256 -8.23 -26.55 -10.17
N SER A 257 -8.21 -25.75 -11.25
CA SER A 257 -9.11 -24.60 -11.47
C SER A 257 -10.61 -24.96 -11.41
N ARG A 258 -11.01 -26.10 -12.01
CA ARG A 258 -12.40 -26.59 -11.96
C ARG A 258 -12.76 -27.21 -10.61
N LEU A 259 -11.78 -27.71 -9.86
CA LEU A 259 -11.99 -28.28 -8.54
C LEU A 259 -12.10 -27.20 -7.47
N TRP A 260 -11.37 -26.09 -7.57
CA TRP A 260 -11.53 -24.95 -6.65
C TRP A 260 -12.94 -24.37 -6.71
N SER A 261 -13.50 -24.21 -7.93
CA SER A 261 -14.90 -23.79 -8.13
C SER A 261 -15.95 -24.85 -7.72
N GLN A 262 -15.62 -26.16 -7.76
CA GLN A 262 -16.51 -27.23 -7.27
C GLN A 262 -16.43 -27.42 -5.75
N ALA A 263 -15.25 -27.25 -5.15
CA ALA A 263 -15.04 -27.32 -3.72
C ALA A 263 -15.78 -26.18 -2.99
N GLU A 264 -15.93 -25.01 -3.63
CA GLU A 264 -16.83 -23.95 -3.18
C GLU A 264 -18.31 -24.37 -3.11
N LYS A 265 -18.79 -25.15 -4.09
CA LYS A 265 -20.19 -25.61 -4.15
C LYS A 265 -20.49 -26.75 -3.16
N MET A 266 -19.49 -27.56 -2.80
CA MET A 266 -19.66 -28.75 -1.93
C MET A 266 -19.39 -28.47 -0.44
N ALA A 267 -18.80 -27.33 -0.08
CA ALA A 267 -18.35 -27.02 1.28
C ALA A 267 -19.43 -26.45 2.22
N SER A 268 -20.60 -27.06 2.28
CA SER A 268 -21.60 -26.70 3.30
C SER A 268 -21.06 -26.97 4.72
N GLY A 269 -20.60 -25.92 5.42
CA GLY A 269 -20.44 -25.92 6.89
C GLY A 269 -19.02 -25.84 7.48
N LYS A 270 -17.92 -25.81 6.71
CA LYS A 270 -16.56 -25.54 7.24
C LYS A 270 -16.03 -24.19 6.73
N LYS A 271 -15.65 -23.29 7.64
CA LYS A 271 -15.04 -21.99 7.31
C LYS A 271 -13.62 -22.22 6.77
N ARG A 272 -13.40 -21.97 5.49
CA ARG A 272 -12.08 -22.01 4.83
C ARG A 272 -11.42 -20.64 4.92
N LEU A 273 -10.09 -20.61 4.96
CA LEU A 273 -9.35 -19.35 4.81
C LEU A 273 -9.31 -18.93 3.34
N PRO A 274 -9.51 -17.63 3.02
CA PRO A 274 -9.34 -17.14 1.66
C PRO A 274 -7.86 -17.21 1.26
N ARG A 275 -7.60 -17.52 -0.01
CA ARG A 275 -6.25 -17.43 -0.59
C ARG A 275 -6.07 -16.13 -1.37
N HIS A 276 -4.84 -15.64 -1.38
CA HIS A 276 -4.45 -14.40 -2.02
C HIS A 276 -3.36 -14.64 -3.07
N ALA A 277 -3.39 -13.92 -4.17
CA ALA A 277 -2.23 -13.71 -5.04
C ALA A 277 -1.65 -12.32 -4.78
N LEU A 278 -0.34 -12.21 -4.59
CA LEU A 278 0.39 -10.95 -4.73
C LEU A 278 1.07 -10.96 -6.11
N VAL A 279 0.67 -10.05 -6.98
CA VAL A 279 1.13 -9.96 -8.37
C VAL A 279 2.08 -8.78 -8.50
N LEU A 280 3.36 -9.09 -8.67
CA LEU A 280 4.42 -8.12 -8.99
C LEU A 280 4.39 -7.83 -10.49
N ARG A 281 4.32 -6.55 -10.86
CA ARG A 281 4.35 -6.12 -12.26
C ARG A 281 5.78 -5.93 -12.76
N ALA A 282 6.17 -6.71 -13.75
CA ALA A 282 7.48 -6.62 -14.40
C ALA A 282 7.34 -6.45 -15.91
N TRP A 283 8.44 -6.19 -16.61
CA TRP A 283 8.49 -6.13 -18.07
C TRP A 283 9.83 -6.62 -18.60
N THR A 284 9.89 -6.97 -19.88
CA THR A 284 11.13 -7.39 -20.54
C THR A 284 12.19 -6.28 -20.51
N GLY A 285 13.43 -6.63 -20.16
CA GLY A 285 14.56 -5.72 -20.04
C GLY A 285 14.65 -4.98 -18.70
N ILE A 286 13.74 -5.23 -17.75
CA ILE A 286 13.89 -4.72 -16.39
C ILE A 286 15.15 -5.31 -15.74
N GLU A 287 15.88 -4.47 -15.00
CA GLU A 287 17.01 -4.94 -14.22
C GLU A 287 16.54 -5.53 -12.88
N TRP A 288 17.01 -6.73 -12.55
CA TRP A 288 16.81 -7.35 -11.25
C TRP A 288 18.02 -7.08 -10.35
N SER A 289 18.06 -5.88 -9.76
CA SER A 289 19.11 -5.52 -8.81
C SER A 289 19.03 -6.40 -7.55
N PRO A 290 20.12 -6.51 -6.77
CA PRO A 290 20.12 -7.22 -5.49
C PRO A 290 18.94 -6.83 -4.58
N MET A 291 18.58 -5.55 -4.55
CA MET A 291 17.47 -5.06 -3.72
C MET A 291 16.09 -5.51 -4.20
N ARG A 292 15.87 -5.61 -5.52
CA ARG A 292 14.62 -6.17 -6.08
C ARG A 292 14.50 -7.66 -5.78
N ILE A 293 15.61 -8.40 -5.82
CA ILE A 293 15.65 -9.82 -5.44
C ILE A 293 15.36 -9.98 -3.94
N ILE A 294 16.07 -9.26 -3.08
CA ILE A 294 15.86 -9.24 -1.62
C ILE A 294 14.39 -8.94 -1.26
N THR A 295 13.82 -7.91 -1.89
CA THR A 295 12.42 -7.51 -1.67
C THR A 295 11.47 -8.64 -2.09
N THR A 296 11.70 -9.26 -3.24
CA THR A 296 10.87 -10.38 -3.74
C THR A 296 10.96 -11.61 -2.82
N ARG A 297 12.17 -11.98 -2.37
CA ARG A 297 12.38 -13.06 -1.37
C ARG A 297 11.64 -12.77 -0.06
N SER A 298 11.66 -11.51 0.38
CA SER A 298 10.96 -11.09 1.60
C SER A 298 9.44 -11.24 1.46
N LEU A 299 8.86 -10.80 0.34
CA LEU A 299 7.43 -10.97 0.06
C LEU A 299 7.01 -12.45 0.07
N ILE A 300 7.76 -13.32 -0.61
CA ILE A 300 7.44 -14.76 -0.66
C ILE A 300 7.55 -15.38 0.74
N SER A 301 8.64 -15.11 1.45
CA SER A 301 8.88 -15.69 2.78
C SER A 301 7.85 -15.22 3.80
N GLU A 302 7.57 -13.91 3.82
CA GLU A 302 6.69 -13.28 4.80
C GLU A 302 5.22 -13.59 4.54
N LEU A 303 4.79 -13.61 3.27
CA LEU A 303 3.39 -13.77 2.91
C LEU A 303 3.02 -15.21 2.59
N SER A 304 3.79 -15.91 1.77
CA SER A 304 3.43 -17.28 1.38
C SER A 304 3.86 -18.27 2.46
N LEU A 305 5.15 -18.31 2.77
CA LEU A 305 5.70 -19.46 3.50
C LEU A 305 5.39 -19.42 5.00
N LYS A 306 5.53 -18.25 5.66
CA LYS A 306 5.22 -18.13 7.10
C LYS A 306 3.74 -18.19 7.42
N THR A 307 2.86 -17.93 6.46
CA THR A 307 1.41 -18.07 6.65
C THR A 307 0.89 -19.45 6.26
N GLY A 308 1.76 -20.35 5.79
CA GLY A 308 1.38 -21.69 5.32
C GLY A 308 0.58 -21.67 4.02
N GLY A 309 0.96 -20.85 3.03
CA GLY A 309 0.35 -20.80 1.70
C GLY A 309 -0.93 -19.96 1.60
N GLN A 310 -1.19 -19.05 2.56
CA GLN A 310 -2.34 -18.14 2.48
C GLN A 310 -2.21 -17.17 1.31
N TYR A 311 -0.97 -16.81 0.96
CA TYR A 311 -0.62 -16.03 -0.21
C TYR A 311 0.24 -16.88 -1.14
N ASP A 312 0.16 -16.63 -2.44
CA ASP A 312 1.22 -16.93 -3.39
C ASP A 312 1.69 -15.62 -4.01
N VAL A 313 3.00 -15.49 -4.22
CA VAL A 313 3.60 -14.37 -4.96
C VAL A 313 3.84 -14.82 -6.39
N HIS A 314 3.44 -13.97 -7.33
CA HIS A 314 3.56 -14.15 -8.77
C HIS A 314 4.20 -12.92 -9.40
N ILE A 315 4.88 -13.12 -10.52
CA ILE A 315 5.38 -12.05 -11.38
C ILE A 315 4.56 -12.08 -12.68
N LEU A 316 3.87 -10.99 -12.97
CA LEU A 316 3.16 -10.80 -14.24
C LEU A 316 4.04 -9.92 -15.15
N MET A 317 4.73 -10.54 -16.09
CA MET A 317 5.76 -9.90 -16.92
C MET A 317 5.21 -9.48 -18.29
N HIS A 318 5.20 -8.18 -18.55
CA HIS A 318 4.85 -7.64 -19.87
C HIS A 318 6.00 -7.83 -20.86
N VAL A 319 5.74 -8.53 -21.97
CA VAL A 319 6.64 -8.59 -23.12
C VAL A 319 6.37 -7.38 -24.01
N THR A 320 7.29 -6.41 -23.97
CA THR A 320 7.08 -5.07 -24.57
C THR A 320 7.27 -5.01 -26.08
N ASP A 321 7.83 -6.06 -26.69
CA ASP A 321 7.96 -6.19 -28.14
C ASP A 321 6.78 -7.00 -28.69
N ASP A 322 5.80 -6.28 -29.23
CA ASP A 322 4.56 -6.83 -29.77
C ASP A 322 4.77 -7.78 -30.98
N SER A 323 5.99 -7.87 -31.54
CA SER A 323 6.29 -8.82 -32.60
C SER A 323 6.59 -10.24 -32.10
N ILE A 324 6.80 -10.41 -30.79
CA ILE A 324 7.13 -11.70 -30.17
C ILE A 324 5.85 -12.47 -29.85
N ASN A 325 5.66 -13.62 -30.50
CA ASN A 325 4.51 -14.49 -30.25
C ASN A 325 4.75 -15.38 -29.02
N ILE A 326 4.29 -14.92 -27.84
CA ILE A 326 4.37 -15.69 -26.60
C ILE A 326 3.24 -16.71 -26.42
N SER A 327 2.31 -16.84 -27.37
CA SER A 327 1.39 -17.97 -27.40
C SER A 327 2.09 -19.30 -27.72
N ASP A 328 3.34 -19.26 -28.24
CA ASP A 328 4.23 -20.42 -28.28
C ASP A 328 4.89 -20.62 -26.90
N PRO A 329 4.64 -21.75 -26.20
CA PRO A 329 5.19 -22.00 -24.87
C PRO A 329 6.73 -21.98 -24.80
N ALA A 330 7.41 -22.38 -25.88
CA ALA A 330 8.87 -22.37 -25.93
C ALA A 330 9.41 -20.93 -25.99
N ILE A 331 8.72 -20.05 -26.72
CA ILE A 331 9.06 -18.62 -26.78
C ILE A 331 8.74 -17.96 -25.43
N ALA A 332 7.57 -18.22 -24.84
CA ALA A 332 7.22 -17.71 -23.51
C ALA A 332 8.26 -18.09 -22.44
N THR A 333 8.65 -19.36 -22.40
CA THR A 333 9.69 -19.86 -21.47
C THR A 333 11.02 -19.15 -21.70
N LYS A 334 11.43 -19.01 -22.96
CA LYS A 334 12.65 -18.28 -23.32
C LYS A 334 12.61 -16.84 -22.82
N MET A 335 11.49 -16.14 -23.04
CA MET A 335 11.33 -14.74 -22.61
C MET A 335 11.45 -14.60 -21.10
N VAL A 336 10.88 -15.52 -20.31
CA VAL A 336 11.06 -15.53 -18.85
C VAL A 336 12.53 -15.74 -18.50
N HIS A 337 13.19 -16.74 -19.08
CA HIS A 337 14.58 -17.07 -18.75
C HIS A 337 15.58 -15.96 -19.09
N GLU A 338 15.32 -15.19 -20.14
CA GLU A 338 16.18 -14.07 -20.56
C GLU A 338 15.98 -12.80 -19.72
N ASN A 339 14.88 -12.68 -18.97
CA ASN A 339 14.48 -11.41 -18.32
C ASN A 339 14.26 -11.52 -16.81
N ILE A 340 14.16 -12.72 -16.25
CA ILE A 340 13.85 -12.97 -14.85
C ILE A 340 14.96 -13.83 -14.21
N PRO A 341 15.35 -13.59 -12.95
CA PRO A 341 16.29 -14.44 -12.21
C PRO A 341 15.78 -15.88 -12.11
N GLU A 342 16.70 -16.85 -12.18
CA GLU A 342 16.38 -18.28 -12.18
C GLU A 342 15.49 -18.71 -11.02
N GLU A 343 15.71 -18.14 -9.82
CA GLU A 343 14.91 -18.47 -8.63
C GLU A 343 13.41 -18.15 -8.81
N PHE A 344 13.05 -17.21 -9.69
CA PHE A 344 11.68 -16.74 -9.91
C PHE A 344 11.04 -17.19 -11.23
N TRP A 345 11.71 -18.03 -12.03
CA TRP A 345 11.15 -18.49 -13.31
C TRP A 345 9.77 -19.15 -13.16
N GLY A 346 9.63 -20.06 -12.19
CA GLY A 346 8.39 -20.81 -11.98
C GLY A 346 7.20 -19.98 -11.49
N ILE A 347 7.44 -18.78 -10.94
CA ILE A 347 6.38 -17.88 -10.46
C ILE A 347 6.07 -16.76 -11.48
N THR A 348 6.64 -16.82 -12.68
CA THR A 348 6.47 -15.79 -13.71
C THR A 348 5.48 -16.21 -14.78
N THR A 349 4.49 -15.37 -15.03
CA THR A 349 3.57 -15.48 -16.16
C THR A 349 3.81 -14.32 -17.14
N PRO A 350 4.28 -14.59 -18.37
CA PRO A 350 4.40 -13.55 -19.39
C PRO A 350 3.04 -13.21 -20.01
N TRP A 351 2.87 -11.95 -20.42
CA TRP A 351 1.73 -11.47 -21.20
C TRP A 351 2.17 -10.39 -22.21
N SER A 352 1.37 -10.15 -23.25
CA SER A 352 1.65 -9.13 -24.27
C SER A 352 0.40 -8.33 -24.62
N VAL A 353 0.58 -7.11 -25.15
CA VAL A 353 -0.54 -6.29 -25.66
C VAL A 353 -1.32 -7.01 -26.77
N PRO A 354 -0.68 -7.67 -27.77
CA PRO A 354 -1.39 -8.47 -28.76
C PRO A 354 -2.29 -9.56 -28.17
N ASP A 355 -1.82 -10.32 -27.17
CA ASP A 355 -2.63 -11.37 -26.54
C ASP A 355 -3.84 -10.77 -25.80
N MET A 356 -3.68 -9.60 -25.15
CA MET A 356 -4.79 -8.92 -24.49
C MET A 356 -5.80 -8.35 -25.47
N ALA A 357 -5.35 -7.89 -26.64
CA ALA A 357 -6.23 -7.45 -27.72
C ALA A 357 -7.00 -8.63 -28.35
N GLU A 358 -6.40 -9.83 -28.42
CA GLU A 358 -7.09 -11.05 -28.83
C GLU A 358 -8.10 -11.51 -27.76
N TYR A 359 -7.73 -11.45 -26.49
CA TYR A 359 -8.58 -11.88 -25.38
C TYR A 359 -9.77 -10.92 -25.14
N TYR A 360 -9.57 -9.61 -25.33
CA TYR A 360 -10.60 -8.57 -25.24
C TYR A 360 -10.80 -7.83 -26.57
N PRO A 361 -11.33 -8.48 -27.61
CA PRO A 361 -11.40 -7.89 -28.94
C PRO A 361 -12.50 -6.83 -29.04
N GLY A 362 -12.42 -5.96 -30.04
CA GLY A 362 -13.52 -5.09 -30.47
C GLY A 362 -13.54 -3.68 -29.88
N PHE A 363 -12.55 -3.30 -29.08
CA PHE A 363 -12.33 -1.88 -28.78
C PHE A 363 -11.74 -1.15 -29.99
N THR A 364 -12.31 0.02 -30.31
CA THR A 364 -11.81 0.94 -31.34
C THR A 364 -11.61 2.33 -30.77
N GLU A 365 -10.69 3.12 -31.33
CA GLU A 365 -10.33 4.44 -30.78
C GLU A 365 -11.52 5.42 -30.75
N ASP A 366 -12.43 5.33 -31.74
CA ASP A 366 -13.64 6.16 -31.83
C ASP A 366 -14.68 5.89 -30.74
N MET A 367 -14.50 4.83 -29.95
CA MET A 367 -15.32 4.55 -28.77
C MET A 367 -14.87 5.33 -27.52
N THR A 368 -13.72 6.00 -27.57
CA THR A 368 -13.18 6.75 -26.43
C THR A 368 -13.74 8.17 -26.44
N ILE A 369 -14.22 8.65 -25.29
CA ILE A 369 -14.74 10.02 -25.13
C ILE A 369 -13.61 11.05 -25.34
N GLU A 370 -12.54 10.98 -24.53
CA GLU A 370 -11.32 11.80 -24.70
C GLU A 370 -10.07 10.95 -24.50
N ASN A 371 -9.01 11.22 -25.26
CA ASN A 371 -7.71 10.56 -25.13
C ASN A 371 -6.60 11.61 -25.01
N ASP A 372 -6.58 12.31 -23.87
CA ASP A 372 -5.59 13.34 -23.56
C ASP A 372 -4.15 12.80 -23.57
N SER A 373 -3.97 11.50 -23.31
CA SER A 373 -2.66 10.85 -23.34
C SER A 373 -2.07 10.69 -24.74
N GLY A 374 -2.92 10.68 -25.78
CA GLY A 374 -2.54 10.34 -27.15
C GLY A 374 -2.00 8.92 -27.33
N LYS A 375 -2.12 8.04 -26.32
CA LYS A 375 -1.64 6.66 -26.36
C LYS A 375 -2.69 5.73 -26.99
N PRO A 376 -2.27 4.67 -27.71
CA PRO A 376 -3.21 3.67 -28.22
C PRO A 376 -4.03 3.04 -27.09
N LEU A 377 -5.28 2.68 -27.37
CA LEU A 377 -6.21 2.10 -26.39
C LEU A 377 -5.65 0.86 -25.71
N TYR A 378 -5.11 -0.10 -26.47
CA TYR A 378 -4.57 -1.34 -25.90
C TYR A 378 -3.18 -1.17 -25.26
N SER A 379 -2.61 0.04 -25.28
CA SER A 379 -1.31 0.25 -24.66
C SER A 379 -1.35 -0.04 -23.16
N VAL A 380 -0.21 -0.48 -22.62
CA VAL A 380 -0.02 -0.71 -21.18
C VAL A 380 -0.36 0.53 -20.34
N TYR A 381 -0.29 1.73 -20.92
CA TYR A 381 -0.66 2.97 -20.26
C TYR A 381 -2.18 3.09 -19.99
N ARG A 382 -3.02 2.59 -20.89
CA ARG A 382 -4.49 2.78 -20.82
C ARG A 382 -5.25 1.54 -20.32
N VAL A 383 -4.72 0.32 -20.52
CA VAL A 383 -5.39 -0.92 -20.09
C VAL A 383 -4.47 -2.00 -19.47
N PRO A 384 -3.51 -1.66 -18.59
CA PRO A 384 -2.69 -2.66 -17.89
C PRO A 384 -3.55 -3.59 -16.99
N HIS A 385 -4.75 -3.16 -16.59
CA HIS A 385 -5.69 -3.98 -15.82
C HIS A 385 -6.24 -5.18 -16.60
N PHE A 386 -6.16 -5.18 -17.94
CA PHE A 386 -6.58 -6.34 -18.75
C PHE A 386 -5.74 -7.58 -18.42
N ALA A 387 -4.42 -7.41 -18.24
CA ALA A 387 -3.52 -8.49 -17.88
C ALA A 387 -3.85 -9.05 -16.48
N LEU A 388 -4.16 -8.19 -15.50
CA LEU A 388 -4.56 -8.62 -14.17
C LEU A 388 -5.91 -9.36 -14.17
N GLN A 389 -6.89 -8.88 -14.95
CA GLN A 389 -8.16 -9.57 -15.14
C GLN A 389 -7.95 -10.94 -15.78
N TRP A 390 -7.16 -11.01 -16.85
CA TRP A 390 -6.82 -12.26 -17.52
C TRP A 390 -6.14 -13.24 -16.56
N PHE A 391 -5.15 -12.77 -15.79
CA PHE A 391 -4.48 -13.57 -14.77
C PHE A 391 -5.50 -14.13 -13.76
N ALA A 392 -6.40 -13.31 -13.23
CA ALA A 392 -7.42 -13.77 -12.28
C ALA A 392 -8.41 -14.79 -12.88
N GLN A 393 -8.73 -14.71 -14.18
CA GLN A 393 -9.55 -15.74 -14.85
C GLN A 393 -8.84 -17.10 -14.92
N HIS A 394 -7.51 -17.10 -15.01
CA HIS A 394 -6.70 -18.32 -15.05
C HIS A 394 -6.38 -18.86 -13.65
N HIS A 395 -6.58 -18.04 -12.61
CA HIS A 395 -6.29 -18.39 -11.23
C HIS A 395 -7.51 -18.29 -10.29
N PRO A 396 -8.53 -19.18 -10.43
CA PRO A 396 -9.73 -19.13 -9.58
C PRO A 396 -9.52 -19.64 -8.14
N GLU A 397 -8.34 -20.16 -7.77
CA GLU A 397 -7.95 -20.47 -6.39
C GLU A 397 -7.95 -19.26 -5.47
N TYR A 398 -7.67 -18.08 -6.00
CA TYR A 398 -7.51 -16.88 -5.20
C TYR A 398 -8.83 -16.15 -5.07
N GLU A 399 -9.15 -15.75 -3.85
CA GLU A 399 -10.28 -14.88 -3.57
C GLU A 399 -9.88 -13.40 -3.72
N PHE A 400 -8.61 -13.09 -3.50
CA PHE A 400 -8.07 -11.73 -3.55
C PHE A 400 -6.76 -11.65 -4.33
N PHE A 401 -6.54 -10.54 -5.02
CA PHE A 401 -5.38 -10.26 -5.83
C PHE A 401 -4.81 -8.91 -5.43
N TRP A 402 -3.55 -8.87 -5.01
CA TRP A 402 -2.84 -7.63 -4.76
C TRP A 402 -2.02 -7.27 -6.01
N ASN A 403 -2.30 -6.13 -6.63
CA ASN A 403 -1.49 -5.60 -7.72
C ASN A 403 -0.38 -4.71 -7.13
N TRP A 404 0.88 -5.02 -7.39
CA TRP A 404 2.01 -4.42 -6.69
C TRP A 404 3.12 -3.99 -7.67
N GLU A 405 3.65 -2.79 -7.47
CA GLU A 405 4.70 -2.20 -8.31
C GLU A 405 6.10 -2.50 -7.76
N LEU A 406 7.07 -2.66 -8.66
CA LEU A 406 8.47 -2.94 -8.31
C LEU A 406 9.26 -1.72 -7.81
N ASP A 407 8.68 -0.52 -7.85
CA ASP A 407 9.23 0.72 -7.28
C ASP A 407 8.53 1.14 -5.97
N LEU A 408 7.66 0.29 -5.40
CA LEU A 408 7.12 0.47 -4.07
C LEU A 408 8.02 -0.22 -3.02
N ARG A 409 8.41 0.50 -1.97
CA ARG A 409 9.16 -0.06 -0.83
C ARG A 409 8.33 -0.01 0.44
N TYR A 410 8.61 -0.97 1.33
CA TYR A 410 8.02 -1.00 2.66
C TYR A 410 9.08 -1.39 3.68
N THR A 411 9.32 -0.52 4.67
CA THR A 411 10.33 -0.76 5.71
C THR A 411 9.86 -1.75 6.78
N GLY A 412 8.55 -1.96 6.92
CA GLY A 412 7.98 -2.84 7.95
C GLY A 412 7.80 -4.29 7.48
N HIS A 413 7.02 -5.04 8.27
CA HIS A 413 6.66 -6.44 7.96
C HIS A 413 5.49 -6.52 6.98
N TYR A 414 5.69 -7.13 5.80
CA TYR A 414 4.68 -7.24 4.76
C TYR A 414 3.41 -7.95 5.23
N TYR A 415 3.52 -9.12 5.87
CA TYR A 415 2.34 -9.85 6.33
C TYR A 415 1.45 -9.00 7.25
N GLU A 416 2.06 -8.33 8.23
CA GLU A 416 1.35 -7.43 9.12
C GLU A 416 0.60 -6.32 8.36
N PHE A 417 1.24 -5.70 7.37
CA PHE A 417 0.61 -4.66 6.55
C PHE A 417 -0.60 -5.19 5.76
N PHE A 418 -0.41 -6.26 4.99
CA PHE A 418 -1.47 -6.80 4.12
C PHE A 418 -2.64 -7.39 4.93
N GLU A 419 -2.34 -8.01 6.07
CA GLU A 419 -3.34 -8.55 6.99
C GLU A 419 -4.14 -7.43 7.69
N ALA A 420 -3.45 -6.40 8.21
CA ALA A 420 -4.06 -5.25 8.85
C ALA A 420 -4.98 -4.49 7.87
N ALA A 421 -4.50 -4.25 6.64
CA ALA A 421 -5.30 -3.65 5.58
C ALA A 421 -6.62 -4.39 5.32
N GLY A 422 -6.55 -5.72 5.18
CA GLY A 422 -7.74 -6.56 5.02
C GLY A 422 -8.67 -6.48 6.24
N LYS A 423 -8.15 -6.77 7.44
CA LYS A 423 -8.95 -6.80 8.67
C LYS A 423 -9.60 -5.44 8.99
N TRP A 424 -8.93 -4.33 8.70
CA TRP A 424 -9.48 -3.00 8.90
C TRP A 424 -10.57 -2.70 7.88
N ALA A 425 -10.34 -3.02 6.59
CA ALA A 425 -11.32 -2.80 5.53
C ALA A 425 -12.60 -3.60 5.78
N ASP A 426 -12.50 -4.83 6.28
CA ASP A 426 -13.64 -5.69 6.61
C ASP A 426 -14.56 -5.08 7.67
N LYS A 427 -14.02 -4.28 8.61
CA LYS A 427 -14.80 -3.60 9.65
C LYS A 427 -15.57 -2.38 9.14
N GLN A 428 -15.25 -1.85 7.95
CA GLN A 428 -15.85 -0.61 7.47
C GLN A 428 -17.30 -0.82 7.00
N PRO A 429 -18.26 -0.01 7.47
CA PRO A 429 -19.64 -0.01 6.96
C PRO A 429 -19.72 0.72 5.61
N ARG A 430 -20.67 0.34 4.75
CA ARG A 430 -20.91 1.01 3.46
C ARG A 430 -21.56 2.40 3.58
N LYS A 431 -22.27 2.65 4.67
CA LYS A 431 -22.92 3.94 4.92
C LYS A 431 -21.86 5.04 4.98
N TYR A 432 -22.01 6.06 4.12
CA TYR A 432 -21.05 7.15 3.88
C TYR A 432 -19.61 6.70 3.54
N LEU A 433 -19.44 5.48 3.03
CA LEU A 433 -18.10 4.93 2.73
C LEU A 433 -17.44 5.67 1.57
N TRP A 434 -18.20 5.99 0.53
CA TRP A 434 -17.67 6.71 -0.63
C TRP A 434 -17.16 8.10 -0.23
N GLU A 435 -17.89 8.80 0.62
CA GLU A 435 -17.53 10.12 1.12
C GLU A 435 -16.31 10.09 2.05
N ARG A 436 -16.16 9.03 2.86
CA ARG A 436 -14.92 8.81 3.62
C ARG A 436 -13.74 8.47 2.71
N ASN A 437 -13.98 7.67 1.67
CA ASN A 437 -12.93 7.30 0.72
C ASN A 437 -12.46 8.49 -0.13
N GLU A 438 -13.25 9.56 -0.27
CA GLU A 438 -12.86 10.79 -0.99
C GLU A 438 -11.83 11.65 -0.22
N ARG A 439 -11.50 11.30 1.03
CA ARG A 439 -10.80 12.19 1.97
C ARG A 439 -9.66 11.49 2.71
N TYR A 440 -8.63 12.27 3.04
CA TYR A 440 -7.55 11.88 3.93
C TYR A 440 -7.97 12.07 5.39
N TRP A 441 -7.87 11.01 6.18
CA TRP A 441 -7.94 11.15 7.63
C TRP A 441 -6.60 11.69 8.16
N ILE A 442 -6.65 12.92 8.70
CA ILE A 442 -5.53 13.62 9.33
C ILE A 442 -5.63 13.44 10.85
N PRO A 443 -4.86 12.53 11.49
CA PRO A 443 -5.04 12.24 12.92
C PRO A 443 -4.75 13.46 13.80
N GLY A 444 -3.78 14.29 13.41
CA GLY A 444 -3.43 15.52 14.11
C GLY A 444 -4.53 16.57 14.13
N LEU A 445 -5.52 16.50 13.23
CA LEU A 445 -6.62 17.45 13.14
C LEU A 445 -7.95 16.83 13.58
N HIS A 446 -8.27 15.67 13.03
CA HIS A 446 -9.55 14.99 13.28
C HIS A 446 -9.54 14.22 14.61
N GLY A 447 -8.37 13.95 15.18
CA GLY A 447 -8.21 13.02 16.30
C GLY A 447 -8.51 11.59 15.85
N ARG A 448 -9.20 10.83 16.69
CA ARG A 448 -9.55 9.43 16.43
C ARG A 448 -10.42 9.24 15.18
N TRP A 449 -10.36 8.05 14.58
CA TRP A 449 -11.12 7.73 13.36
C TRP A 449 -12.63 7.92 13.51
N GLU A 450 -13.21 7.61 14.67
CA GLU A 450 -14.66 7.78 14.88
C GLU A 450 -15.09 9.25 14.76
N ASN A 451 -14.26 10.19 15.23
CA ASN A 451 -14.54 11.61 15.09
C ASN A 451 -14.54 12.03 13.61
N PHE A 452 -13.65 11.45 12.80
CA PHE A 452 -13.62 11.67 11.36
C PHE A 452 -14.84 11.09 10.65
N VAL A 453 -15.29 9.89 11.04
CA VAL A 453 -16.54 9.30 10.53
C VAL A 453 -17.73 10.22 10.81
N ASP A 454 -17.84 10.73 12.04
CA ASP A 454 -18.90 11.65 12.46
C ASP A 454 -18.85 12.99 11.70
N LEU A 455 -17.63 13.53 11.49
CA LEU A 455 -17.39 14.75 10.72
C LEU A 455 -17.87 14.60 9.28
N VAL A 456 -17.45 13.51 8.61
CA VAL A 456 -17.84 13.23 7.22
C VAL A 456 -19.35 13.08 7.10
N GLU A 457 -20.00 12.33 8.00
CA GLU A 457 -21.47 12.20 7.99
C GLU A 457 -22.16 13.57 8.13
N LYS A 458 -21.71 14.40 9.08
CA LYS A 458 -22.29 15.73 9.31
C LYS A 458 -22.17 16.62 8.07
N GLU A 459 -21.01 16.64 7.44
CA GLU A 459 -20.77 17.44 6.24
C GLU A 459 -21.54 16.92 5.02
N THR A 460 -21.58 15.60 4.82
CA THR A 460 -22.37 14.99 3.74
C THR A 460 -23.84 15.38 3.87
N LYS A 461 -24.42 15.28 5.08
CA LYS A 461 -25.80 15.71 5.34
C LYS A 461 -26.00 17.21 5.09
N ALA A 462 -25.03 18.05 5.44
CA ALA A 462 -25.10 19.49 5.22
C ALA A 462 -25.00 19.88 3.73
N SER A 463 -24.32 19.07 2.93
CA SER A 463 -24.11 19.32 1.50
C SER A 463 -25.37 19.18 0.65
N ASN A 464 -26.39 18.46 1.13
CA ASN A 464 -27.60 18.06 0.39
C ASN A 464 -27.35 17.26 -0.90
N TYR A 465 -26.13 16.77 -1.14
CA TYR A 465 -25.86 15.84 -2.23
C TYR A 465 -26.27 14.41 -1.84
N PRO A 466 -26.88 13.65 -2.77
CA PRO A 466 -27.25 12.27 -2.49
C PRO A 466 -26.01 11.38 -2.34
N SER A 467 -25.97 10.60 -1.27
CA SER A 467 -24.93 9.59 -1.06
C SER A 467 -25.19 8.34 -1.92
N PRO A 468 -24.15 7.76 -2.56
CA PRO A 468 -24.29 6.49 -3.24
C PRO A 468 -24.68 5.38 -2.25
N TRP A 469 -25.77 4.67 -2.54
CA TRP A 469 -26.31 3.61 -1.68
C TRP A 469 -26.81 2.44 -2.51
N GLY A 470 -25.96 1.42 -2.68
CA GLY A 470 -26.20 0.32 -3.61
C GLY A 470 -25.56 0.51 -4.97
N PRO A 471 -25.91 -0.33 -5.95
CA PRO A 471 -25.39 -0.27 -7.31
C PRO A 471 -25.85 1.00 -8.03
N MET A 472 -24.91 1.66 -8.72
CA MET A 472 -25.21 2.80 -9.60
C MET A 472 -25.38 2.29 -11.04
N ILE A 473 -26.63 2.07 -11.46
CA ILE A 473 -26.96 1.47 -12.76
C ILE A 473 -26.74 2.48 -13.89
N ASN A 474 -25.98 2.09 -14.92
CA ASN A 474 -25.86 2.80 -16.19
C ASN A 474 -26.32 1.90 -17.34
N ASP A 475 -26.64 2.51 -18.48
CA ASP A 475 -26.96 1.77 -19.71
C ASP A 475 -25.79 0.84 -20.08
N GLY A 476 -26.09 -0.44 -20.30
CA GLY A 476 -25.11 -1.44 -20.73
C GLY A 476 -24.28 -2.09 -19.63
N VAL A 477 -24.46 -1.75 -18.34
CA VAL A 477 -23.78 -2.43 -17.23
C VAL A 477 -24.42 -3.80 -16.97
N VAL A 478 -23.59 -4.81 -16.67
CA VAL A 478 -24.04 -6.16 -16.27
C VAL A 478 -24.86 -6.09 -14.97
N ASP A 479 -25.97 -6.84 -14.91
CA ASP A 479 -26.89 -6.89 -13.76
C ASP A 479 -26.15 -7.01 -12.41
N PRO A 480 -26.16 -5.96 -11.57
CA PRO A 480 -25.46 -6.00 -10.30
C PRO A 480 -26.22 -6.87 -9.29
N SER A 481 -25.48 -7.49 -8.36
CA SER A 481 -26.03 -8.45 -7.40
C SER A 481 -26.00 -7.99 -5.94
N THR A 482 -25.37 -6.85 -5.66
CA THR A 482 -25.14 -6.37 -4.29
C THR A 482 -26.03 -5.17 -3.98
N TYR A 483 -27.21 -5.43 -3.42
CA TYR A 483 -28.18 -4.39 -3.03
C TYR A 483 -28.22 -4.18 -1.52
N PRO A 484 -28.49 -2.95 -1.05
CA PRO A 484 -28.60 -2.67 0.36
C PRO A 484 -29.82 -3.39 0.98
N PRO A 485 -29.69 -3.93 2.20
CA PRO A 485 -30.78 -4.66 2.86
C PRO A 485 -31.91 -3.73 3.36
N THR A 486 -31.63 -2.43 3.46
CA THR A 486 -32.55 -1.40 3.94
C THR A 486 -32.18 -0.03 3.35
N THR A 487 -32.99 0.99 3.61
CA THR A 487 -32.68 2.39 3.22
C THR A 487 -31.54 2.95 4.08
N MET A 488 -30.71 3.84 3.53
CA MET A 488 -29.57 4.43 4.27
C MET A 488 -29.97 5.09 5.59
N ASP A 489 -31.13 5.75 5.66
CA ASP A 489 -31.64 6.38 6.89
C ASP A 489 -31.93 5.39 8.02
N LYS A 490 -32.26 4.15 7.67
CA LYS A 490 -32.59 3.08 8.62
C LYS A 490 -31.38 2.20 8.97
N ASP A 491 -30.32 2.25 8.16
CA ASP A 491 -29.09 1.50 8.42
C ASP A 491 -28.30 2.17 9.55
N ASN A 492 -27.97 1.41 10.59
CA ASN A 492 -27.17 1.86 11.72
C ASN A 492 -25.70 1.46 11.55
N TYR A 493 -25.14 1.72 10.36
CA TYR A 493 -23.78 1.32 9.99
C TYR A 493 -23.57 -0.20 10.05
N GLU A 494 -24.58 -0.97 9.66
CA GLU A 494 -24.55 -2.44 9.74
C GLU A 494 -24.17 -3.06 8.39
N TRP A 495 -24.66 -2.50 7.29
CA TRP A 495 -24.40 -3.06 5.97
C TRP A 495 -22.90 -3.00 5.60
N GLY A 496 -22.33 -4.18 5.37
CA GLY A 496 -20.93 -4.35 4.95
C GLY A 496 -19.93 -4.58 6.08
N VAL A 497 -20.33 -4.48 7.35
CA VAL A 497 -19.45 -4.81 8.47
C VAL A 497 -19.22 -6.32 8.53
N GLY A 498 -17.95 -6.74 8.58
CA GLY A 498 -17.54 -8.14 8.53
C GLY A 498 -17.53 -8.75 7.12
N GLU A 499 -17.93 -7.99 6.10
CA GLU A 499 -17.78 -8.36 4.71
C GLU A 499 -16.44 -7.86 4.17
N ALA A 500 -15.73 -8.72 3.44
CA ALA A 500 -14.46 -8.34 2.84
C ALA A 500 -14.62 -7.24 1.79
N ALA A 501 -13.71 -6.27 1.81
CA ALA A 501 -13.67 -5.24 0.76
C ALA A 501 -13.25 -5.83 -0.58
N ASP A 502 -13.97 -5.45 -1.64
CA ASP A 502 -13.71 -5.79 -3.03
C ASP A 502 -12.55 -5.07 -3.64
N LEU A 503 -12.40 -3.81 -3.24
CA LEU A 503 -11.28 -2.98 -3.62
C LEU A 503 -10.69 -2.40 -2.34
N ILE A 504 -9.38 -2.56 -2.17
CA ILE A 504 -8.59 -1.79 -1.20
C ILE A 504 -7.61 -0.93 -1.99
N THR A 505 -7.68 0.38 -1.81
CA THR A 505 -6.74 1.34 -2.40
C THR A 505 -5.85 1.97 -1.31
N LEU A 506 -4.68 2.44 -1.74
CA LEU A 506 -3.73 3.16 -0.91
C LEU A 506 -3.81 4.69 -1.08
N ASN A 507 -4.60 5.17 -2.04
CA ASN A 507 -5.00 6.57 -2.15
C ASN A 507 -6.54 6.68 -2.07
N PRO A 508 -7.07 7.88 -1.77
CA PRO A 508 -8.50 8.16 -1.82
C PRO A 508 -9.16 7.76 -3.14
N LEU A 509 -10.40 7.29 -3.05
CA LEU A 509 -11.30 7.05 -4.18
C LEU A 509 -12.13 8.32 -4.44
N PHE A 510 -11.53 9.32 -5.07
CA PHE A 510 -12.19 10.59 -5.34
C PHE A 510 -13.21 10.50 -6.49
N ASP A 511 -14.15 11.45 -6.52
CA ASP A 511 -15.05 11.64 -7.66
C ASP A 511 -14.36 12.50 -8.73
N PRO A 512 -14.00 11.98 -9.92
CA PRO A 512 -13.35 12.76 -10.95
C PRO A 512 -14.28 13.82 -11.60
N GLU A 513 -15.57 13.85 -11.28
CA GLU A 513 -16.46 14.96 -11.68
C GLU A 513 -16.27 16.20 -10.80
N LYS A 514 -15.89 16.01 -9.54
CA LYS A 514 -15.65 17.09 -8.56
C LYS A 514 -14.23 17.66 -8.62
N ASN A 515 -13.35 17.04 -9.42
CA ASN A 515 -11.93 17.34 -9.46
C ASN A 515 -11.51 17.47 -10.92
N ALA A 516 -10.73 18.49 -11.28
CA ALA A 516 -10.30 18.70 -12.67
C ALA A 516 -9.07 17.83 -13.04
N TRP A 517 -9.14 16.54 -12.70
CA TRP A 517 -8.14 15.53 -13.05
C TRP A 517 -8.16 15.28 -14.56
N CYS A 518 -6.99 15.29 -15.20
CA CYS A 518 -6.89 15.32 -16.67
C CYS A 518 -7.48 14.08 -17.35
N LEU A 519 -7.32 12.88 -16.78
CA LEU A 519 -7.74 11.63 -17.42
C LEU A 519 -9.21 11.25 -17.10
N ARG A 520 -9.99 12.17 -16.51
CA ARG A 520 -11.38 11.91 -16.12
C ARG A 520 -12.28 11.46 -17.26
N TYR A 521 -11.97 11.85 -18.50
CA TYR A 521 -12.75 11.51 -19.69
C TYR A 521 -12.13 10.41 -20.56
N ASP A 522 -11.05 9.76 -20.11
CA ASP A 522 -10.54 8.53 -20.74
C ASP A 522 -11.44 7.35 -20.35
N ILE A 523 -12.56 7.29 -21.06
CA ILE A 523 -13.66 6.34 -20.93
C ILE A 523 -13.95 5.79 -22.31
N THR A 524 -14.03 4.48 -22.43
CA THR A 524 -14.27 3.81 -23.70
C THR A 524 -15.49 2.90 -23.66
N GLY A 525 -16.31 3.00 -24.71
CA GLY A 525 -17.41 2.08 -25.00
C GLY A 525 -18.72 2.38 -24.28
N TYR A 526 -18.71 3.29 -23.31
CA TYR A 526 -19.93 3.84 -22.73
C TYR A 526 -20.62 4.77 -23.74
N ASN A 527 -21.96 4.83 -23.72
CA ASN A 527 -22.77 5.75 -24.55
C ASN A 527 -22.30 7.22 -24.41
N THR A 528 -22.90 8.17 -25.13
CA THR A 528 -22.56 9.61 -25.03
C THR A 528 -22.75 10.25 -23.63
N THR A 529 -23.24 9.49 -22.63
CA THR A 529 -23.35 9.94 -21.25
C THR A 529 -22.21 9.36 -20.41
N VAL A 530 -21.50 10.26 -19.75
CA VAL A 530 -20.41 9.94 -18.85
C VAL A 530 -20.94 9.20 -17.61
N PRO A 531 -20.49 7.97 -17.29
CA PRO A 531 -20.98 7.22 -16.13
C PRO A 531 -20.47 7.79 -14.79
N PRO A 532 -21.13 7.53 -13.64
CA PRO A 532 -20.58 7.76 -12.32
C PRO A 532 -19.24 7.06 -12.16
N ARG A 533 -18.24 7.71 -11.56
CA ARG A 533 -16.86 7.19 -11.52
C ARG A 533 -16.21 7.38 -10.17
N ARG A 534 -15.20 6.56 -9.89
CA ARG A 534 -14.33 6.66 -8.73
C ARG A 534 -12.91 6.38 -9.15
N THR A 535 -12.00 7.27 -8.77
CA THR A 535 -10.60 7.22 -9.18
C THR A 535 -9.70 7.16 -7.96
N SER A 536 -8.71 6.27 -8.00
CA SER A 536 -7.59 6.26 -7.07
C SER A 536 -6.30 6.25 -7.87
N ILE A 537 -5.53 7.33 -7.77
CA ILE A 537 -4.23 7.45 -8.44
C ILE A 537 -3.27 6.41 -7.86
N ILE A 538 -2.39 5.88 -8.71
CA ILE A 538 -1.58 4.66 -8.50
C ILE A 538 -2.44 3.40 -8.54
N THR A 539 -2.06 2.46 -9.40
CA THR A 539 -2.80 1.21 -9.62
C THR A 539 -2.41 0.10 -8.62
N ILE A 540 -1.99 0.47 -7.40
CA ILE A 540 -1.62 -0.47 -6.34
C ILE A 540 -2.80 -0.68 -5.40
N GLY A 541 -3.14 -1.94 -5.14
CA GLY A 541 -4.28 -2.27 -4.27
C GLY A 541 -4.64 -3.74 -4.24
N ARG A 542 -5.68 -4.07 -3.46
CA ARG A 542 -6.28 -5.41 -3.42
C ARG A 542 -7.59 -5.43 -4.17
N PHE A 543 -7.78 -6.43 -5.03
CA PHE A 543 -8.97 -6.67 -5.81
C PHE A 543 -9.56 -8.02 -5.41
N SER A 544 -10.87 -8.10 -5.21
CA SER A 544 -11.54 -9.39 -5.06
C SER A 544 -11.70 -10.05 -6.42
N ARG A 545 -11.76 -11.38 -6.43
CA ARG A 545 -12.09 -12.16 -7.62
C ARG A 545 -13.41 -11.72 -8.24
N ARG A 546 -14.42 -11.37 -7.43
CA ARG A 546 -15.72 -10.90 -7.95
C ARG A 546 -15.63 -9.52 -8.60
N LEU A 547 -14.78 -8.62 -8.11
CA LEU A 547 -14.52 -7.34 -8.77
C LEU A 547 -13.81 -7.55 -10.11
N LEU A 548 -12.75 -8.36 -10.15
CA LEU A 548 -12.04 -8.66 -11.40
C LEU A 548 -12.93 -9.41 -12.40
N GLN A 549 -13.86 -10.24 -11.93
CA GLN A 549 -14.90 -10.85 -12.76
C GLN A 549 -15.85 -9.79 -13.34
N ALA A 550 -16.34 -8.85 -12.53
CA ALA A 550 -17.19 -7.76 -13.02
C ALA A 550 -16.47 -6.91 -14.08
N MET A 551 -15.22 -6.52 -13.80
CA MET A 551 -14.37 -5.80 -14.75
C MET A 551 -14.15 -6.61 -16.05
N HIS A 552 -13.93 -7.92 -15.94
CA HIS A 552 -13.83 -8.81 -17.10
C HIS A 552 -15.11 -8.85 -17.93
N GLU A 553 -16.29 -8.93 -17.30
CA GLU A 553 -17.56 -8.98 -18.02
C GLU A 553 -17.88 -7.65 -18.73
N GLU A 554 -17.59 -6.52 -18.07
CA GLU A 554 -17.71 -5.18 -18.67
C GLU A 554 -16.80 -5.02 -19.90
N ALA A 555 -15.53 -5.43 -19.79
CA ALA A 555 -14.60 -5.36 -20.91
C ALA A 555 -14.94 -6.35 -22.04
N SER A 556 -15.25 -7.60 -21.71
CA SER A 556 -15.44 -8.66 -22.70
C SER A 556 -16.78 -8.59 -23.43
N ARG A 557 -17.89 -8.26 -22.73
CA ARG A 557 -19.24 -8.26 -23.29
C ARG A 557 -19.67 -6.88 -23.78
N ASN A 558 -19.41 -5.85 -22.98
CA ASN A 558 -19.94 -4.50 -23.21
C ASN A 558 -18.92 -3.58 -23.88
N LYS A 559 -17.64 -4.00 -23.95
CA LYS A 559 -16.52 -3.17 -24.45
C LYS A 559 -16.35 -1.89 -23.64
N HIS A 560 -16.63 -2.00 -22.34
CA HIS A 560 -16.47 -0.93 -21.40
C HIS A 560 -15.07 -0.99 -20.77
N THR A 561 -14.33 0.10 -20.84
CA THR A 561 -13.13 0.33 -20.04
C THR A 561 -12.98 1.81 -19.70
N MET A 562 -12.11 2.10 -18.76
CA MET A 562 -11.70 3.46 -18.38
C MET A 562 -10.20 3.46 -18.12
N PHE A 563 -9.63 4.64 -17.87
CA PHE A 563 -8.25 4.74 -17.40
C PHE A 563 -8.02 3.83 -16.17
N PRO A 564 -6.82 3.21 -16.03
CA PRO A 564 -6.60 2.12 -15.07
C PRO A 564 -6.81 2.48 -13.61
N GLU A 565 -6.57 3.75 -13.27
CA GLU A 565 -6.78 4.32 -11.92
C GLU A 565 -8.27 4.57 -11.61
N MET A 566 -9.12 4.60 -12.65
CA MET A 566 -10.54 4.91 -12.58
C MET A 566 -11.41 3.67 -12.74
N PHE A 567 -11.01 2.71 -13.58
CA PHE A 567 -11.86 1.58 -13.93
C PHE A 567 -12.27 0.71 -12.73
N PRO A 568 -11.36 0.25 -11.84
CA PRO A 568 -11.75 -0.64 -10.74
C PRO A 568 -12.67 0.01 -9.71
N GLY A 569 -12.39 1.26 -9.35
CA GLY A 569 -13.24 2.03 -8.42
C GLY A 569 -14.64 2.27 -9.00
N SER A 570 -14.70 2.58 -10.30
CA SER A 570 -15.96 2.81 -11.00
C SER A 570 -16.79 1.53 -11.14
N ILE A 571 -16.18 0.39 -11.48
CA ILE A 571 -16.89 -0.90 -11.50
C ILE A 571 -17.36 -1.29 -10.10
N ALA A 572 -16.56 -1.06 -9.06
CA ALA A 572 -17.01 -1.30 -7.70
C ALA A 572 -18.25 -0.47 -7.33
N LEU A 573 -18.28 0.81 -7.73
CA LEU A 573 -19.44 1.69 -7.57
C LEU A 573 -20.66 1.20 -8.35
N HIS A 574 -20.50 0.87 -9.64
CA HIS A 574 -21.60 0.42 -10.50
C HIS A 574 -22.26 -0.85 -9.98
N HIS A 575 -21.47 -1.76 -9.40
CA HIS A 575 -21.97 -3.04 -8.90
C HIS A 575 -22.38 -3.05 -7.41
N GLY A 576 -22.27 -1.92 -6.70
CA GLY A 576 -22.57 -1.83 -5.26
C GLY A 576 -21.56 -2.58 -4.38
N LEU A 577 -20.38 -2.88 -4.92
CA LEU A 577 -19.29 -3.57 -4.25
C LEU A 577 -18.64 -2.68 -3.19
N LYS A 578 -17.95 -3.30 -2.22
CA LYS A 578 -17.30 -2.58 -1.12
C LYS A 578 -15.90 -2.14 -1.54
N ALA A 579 -15.74 -0.88 -1.93
CA ALA A 579 -14.42 -0.29 -2.14
C ALA A 579 -14.00 0.54 -0.92
N VAL A 580 -12.74 0.43 -0.51
CA VAL A 580 -12.21 1.05 0.71
C VAL A 580 -10.84 1.66 0.42
N TYR A 581 -10.68 2.94 0.74
CA TYR A 581 -9.36 3.55 0.92
C TYR A 581 -8.89 3.30 2.37
N ILE A 582 -7.70 2.71 2.56
CA ILE A 582 -7.18 2.45 3.91
C ILE A 582 -6.34 3.61 4.44
N PRO A 583 -6.44 3.93 5.75
CA PRO A 583 -5.68 5.01 6.39
C PRO A 583 -4.26 4.53 6.76
N HIS A 584 -3.46 4.12 5.77
CA HIS A 584 -2.07 3.76 6.04
C HIS A 584 -1.22 5.00 6.36
N PRO A 585 -0.16 4.87 7.18
CA PRO A 585 0.72 5.99 7.49
C PRO A 585 1.33 6.62 6.22
N VAL A 586 1.16 7.93 6.06
CA VAL A 586 1.83 8.76 5.05
C VAL A 586 2.50 9.94 5.75
N TYR A 587 3.79 10.12 5.48
CA TYR A 587 4.61 11.17 6.05
C TYR A 587 4.84 12.29 5.06
N PHE A 588 5.15 13.48 5.57
CA PHE A 588 5.67 14.59 4.78
C PHE A 588 6.98 15.06 5.38
N ASP A 589 7.94 15.49 4.55
CA ASP A 589 9.24 16.02 5.00
C ASP A 589 9.17 17.49 5.49
N ARG A 590 7.96 18.06 5.51
CA ARG A 590 7.65 19.42 5.97
C ARG A 590 6.68 19.43 7.14
N ARG A 591 6.82 20.43 8.02
CA ARG A 591 5.89 20.70 9.12
C ARG A 591 4.67 21.48 8.64
N TRP A 592 3.74 20.80 7.99
CA TRP A 592 2.48 21.37 7.50
C TRP A 592 1.59 21.89 8.64
N PRO A 593 1.06 23.13 8.53
CA PRO A 593 -0.08 23.55 9.34
C PRO A 593 -1.29 22.67 9.03
N LEU A 594 -1.93 22.14 10.07
CA LEU A 594 -2.98 21.12 9.93
C LEU A 594 -4.24 21.63 9.21
N ASP A 595 -4.66 22.85 9.52
CA ASP A 595 -5.76 23.53 8.85
C ASP A 595 -5.48 23.76 7.37
N ARG A 596 -4.24 24.12 7.05
CA ARG A 596 -3.81 24.30 5.66
C ARG A 596 -3.72 22.97 4.92
N LEU A 597 -3.22 21.91 5.56
CA LEU A 597 -3.18 20.57 5.00
C LEU A 597 -4.60 20.09 4.66
N ASP A 598 -5.52 20.19 5.60
CA ASP A 598 -6.92 19.78 5.40
C ASP A 598 -7.62 20.60 4.30
N SER A 599 -7.42 21.91 4.29
CA SER A 599 -7.92 22.78 3.22
C SER A 599 -7.44 22.36 1.83
N VAL A 600 -6.17 21.96 1.69
CA VAL A 600 -5.59 21.57 0.40
C VAL A 600 -6.04 20.18 -0.04
N PHE A 601 -6.06 19.21 0.88
CA PHE A 601 -6.23 17.80 0.53
C PHE A 601 -7.68 17.29 0.63
N ASN A 602 -8.52 17.90 1.48
CA ASN A 602 -9.90 17.45 1.72
C ASN A 602 -10.98 18.44 1.26
N HIS A 603 -10.66 19.73 1.16
CA HIS A 603 -11.65 20.79 0.99
C HIS A 603 -11.36 21.71 -0.20
N ALA A 604 -11.24 21.11 -1.39
CA ALA A 604 -11.18 21.89 -2.63
C ALA A 604 -12.45 22.74 -2.81
N GLU A 605 -12.29 24.04 -3.03
CA GLU A 605 -13.41 24.98 -3.24
C GLU A 605 -14.04 24.83 -4.62
N THR A 606 -13.18 24.58 -5.62
CA THR A 606 -13.56 24.30 -7.01
C THR A 606 -12.73 23.14 -7.57
N PRO A 607 -13.18 22.48 -8.65
CA PRO A 607 -12.41 21.41 -9.29
C PRO A 607 -10.96 21.79 -9.64
N GLU A 608 -10.71 23.05 -10.00
CA GLU A 608 -9.40 23.60 -10.37
C GLU A 608 -8.49 23.87 -9.15
N THR A 609 -9.07 23.95 -7.95
CA THR A 609 -8.31 24.06 -6.69
C THR A 609 -8.04 22.69 -6.04
N SER A 610 -8.56 21.62 -6.64
CA SER A 610 -8.34 20.25 -6.17
C SER A 610 -6.85 19.89 -6.14
N VAL A 611 -6.47 19.06 -5.18
CA VAL A 611 -5.15 18.42 -5.13
C VAL A 611 -4.90 17.48 -6.32
N TYR A 612 -5.95 17.12 -7.08
CA TYR A 612 -5.84 16.29 -8.28
C TYR A 612 -5.89 17.10 -9.59
N TYR A 613 -5.85 18.43 -9.52
CA TYR A 613 -5.87 19.28 -10.71
C TYR A 613 -4.58 19.16 -11.54
N PHE A 614 -4.76 19.13 -12.88
CA PHE A 614 -3.68 19.15 -13.87
C PHE A 614 -3.98 20.19 -14.98
N PRO A 615 -2.99 20.95 -15.51
CA PRO A 615 -1.54 20.80 -15.37
C PRO A 615 -0.96 21.26 -14.04
N PHE A 616 0.23 20.72 -13.70
CA PHE A 616 1.04 21.13 -12.54
C PHE A 616 1.17 22.65 -12.49
N THR A 617 0.38 23.27 -11.63
CA THR A 617 0.40 24.71 -11.40
C THR A 617 1.08 24.94 -10.06
N PRO A 618 2.19 25.72 -10.01
CA PRO A 618 2.82 26.16 -8.77
C PRO A 618 1.82 26.56 -7.69
N GLY A 619 1.75 25.79 -6.60
CA GLY A 619 0.89 26.05 -5.43
C GLY A 619 -0.48 25.34 -5.41
N THR A 620 -0.83 24.53 -6.41
CA THR A 620 -2.09 23.75 -6.45
C THR A 620 -1.84 22.36 -7.04
N GLY A 621 -2.88 21.50 -7.04
CA GLY A 621 -2.82 20.20 -7.69
C GLY A 621 -1.83 19.24 -7.03
N GLU A 622 -1.33 18.32 -7.84
CA GLU A 622 -0.63 17.13 -7.37
C GLU A 622 0.79 17.43 -6.84
N ALA A 623 1.31 18.62 -7.09
CA ALA A 623 2.60 19.05 -6.55
C ALA A 623 2.61 19.18 -5.00
N ASN A 624 1.44 19.21 -4.37
CA ASN A 624 1.35 19.14 -2.91
C ASN A 624 1.84 17.78 -2.35
N PHE A 625 1.89 16.73 -3.18
CA PHE A 625 2.45 15.43 -2.80
C PHE A 625 3.96 15.32 -2.97
N LEU A 626 4.66 16.34 -3.50
CA LEU A 626 6.12 16.28 -3.76
C LEU A 626 6.95 15.95 -2.51
N THR A 627 6.43 16.28 -1.33
CA THR A 627 7.08 16.08 -0.04
C THR A 627 6.54 14.87 0.72
N ALA A 628 5.61 14.11 0.14
CA ALA A 628 4.95 12.98 0.78
C ALA A 628 5.75 11.68 0.63
N SER A 629 5.67 10.75 1.58
CA SER A 629 6.36 9.45 1.47
C SER A 629 5.74 8.53 0.42
N TYR A 630 4.47 8.76 0.06
CA TYR A 630 3.71 7.91 -0.86
C TYR A 630 2.89 8.78 -1.81
N TYR A 631 3.33 8.87 -3.07
CA TYR A 631 2.57 9.36 -4.23
C TYR A 631 3.39 9.17 -5.50
N TYR A 632 2.80 9.03 -6.69
CA TYR A 632 3.56 8.65 -7.89
C TYR A 632 4.64 9.67 -8.33
N SER A 633 4.48 10.94 -7.95
CA SER A 633 5.37 12.05 -8.34
C SER A 633 6.20 12.61 -7.19
N THR A 634 6.24 11.96 -6.02
CA THR A 634 7.01 12.49 -4.88
C THR A 634 8.51 12.59 -5.16
N GLU A 635 9.13 13.62 -4.60
CA GLU A 635 10.59 13.81 -4.56
C GLU A 635 11.19 13.36 -3.22
N PHE A 636 10.37 13.15 -2.17
CA PHE A 636 10.82 12.71 -0.86
C PHE A 636 11.09 11.20 -0.76
N GLY A 637 10.41 10.39 -1.58
CA GLY A 637 10.46 8.93 -1.51
C GLY A 637 11.88 8.35 -1.66
N SER A 638 12.54 8.61 -2.80
CA SER A 638 13.89 8.09 -3.06
C SER A 638 14.93 8.58 -2.03
N PRO A 639 15.03 9.87 -1.68
CA PRO A 639 15.95 10.34 -0.65
C PRO A 639 15.72 9.70 0.72
N LEU A 640 14.46 9.51 1.14
CA LEU A 640 14.14 8.82 2.38
C LEU A 640 14.63 7.37 2.36
N TRP A 641 14.43 6.65 1.25
CA TRP A 641 14.87 5.27 1.07
C TRP A 641 16.39 5.13 1.06
N HIS A 642 17.09 5.95 0.28
CA HIS A 642 18.55 5.92 0.17
C HIS A 642 19.22 6.18 1.52
N ARG A 643 18.73 7.18 2.27
CA ARG A 643 19.24 7.50 3.61
C ARG A 643 18.95 6.38 4.61
N TRP A 644 17.79 5.71 4.52
CA TRP A 644 17.48 4.54 5.34
C TRP A 644 18.41 3.34 5.03
N LEU A 645 18.81 3.18 3.76
CA LEU A 645 19.85 2.23 3.35
C LEU A 645 21.26 2.64 3.79
N GLY A 646 21.44 3.78 4.45
CA GLY A 646 22.75 4.27 4.92
C GLY A 646 23.56 4.99 3.84
N ASN A 647 22.94 5.33 2.70
CA ASN A 647 23.58 6.09 1.63
C ASN A 647 23.43 7.60 1.84
N GLU A 648 24.31 8.36 1.19
CA GLU A 648 24.18 9.81 1.07
C GLU A 648 23.23 10.14 -0.09
N ASP A 649 22.32 11.09 0.12
CA ASP A 649 21.44 11.63 -0.92
C ASP A 649 21.39 13.15 -0.80
N ALA A 650 21.83 13.84 -1.86
CA ALA A 650 21.95 15.29 -1.94
C ALA A 650 22.79 15.92 -0.80
N GLY A 651 23.87 15.27 -0.37
CA GLY A 651 24.74 15.81 0.69
C GLY A 651 24.37 15.40 2.11
N ILE A 652 23.29 14.63 2.29
CA ILE A 652 22.70 14.30 3.59
C ILE A 652 22.58 12.77 3.73
N GLY A 653 22.90 12.26 4.92
CA GLY A 653 22.92 10.82 5.22
C GLY A 653 24.33 10.24 5.16
N GLY A 654 24.44 8.96 4.84
CA GLY A 654 25.72 8.28 4.75
C GLY A 654 26.35 7.89 6.09
N PRO A 655 27.53 7.23 6.05
CA PRO A 655 28.21 6.72 7.24
C PRO A 655 28.59 7.80 8.27
N GLU A 656 28.87 9.04 7.85
CA GLU A 656 29.18 10.13 8.78
C GLU A 656 27.94 10.52 9.60
N PHE A 657 26.76 10.56 8.98
CA PHE A 657 25.51 10.83 9.68
C PHE A 657 25.17 9.72 10.69
N GLU A 658 25.45 8.46 10.35
CA GLU A 658 25.22 7.34 11.27
C GLU A 658 26.13 7.39 12.52
N LYS A 659 27.29 8.07 12.46
CA LYS A 659 28.14 8.32 13.63
C LYS A 659 27.50 9.28 14.64
N GLU A 660 26.48 10.04 14.25
CA GLU A 660 25.78 10.96 15.15
C GLU A 660 24.72 10.23 15.98
N SER A 661 23.82 9.47 15.34
CA SER A 661 22.66 8.86 16.00
C SER A 661 22.51 7.34 15.82
N GLY A 662 23.42 6.70 15.07
CA GLY A 662 23.37 5.29 14.68
C GLY A 662 22.71 5.11 13.32
N ARG A 663 22.56 3.87 12.87
CA ARG A 663 21.86 3.56 11.62
C ARG A 663 20.42 4.05 11.67
N MET A 664 20.00 4.71 10.60
CA MET A 664 18.64 5.24 10.47
C MET A 664 17.61 4.12 10.66
N CYS A 665 16.55 4.43 11.38
CA CYS A 665 15.55 3.45 11.75
C CYS A 665 14.15 4.07 11.58
N LEU A 666 13.27 3.36 10.88
CA LEU A 666 11.92 3.83 10.57
C LEU A 666 10.87 2.85 11.08
N ARG A 667 9.73 3.36 11.54
CA ARG A 667 8.49 2.58 11.62
C ARG A 667 8.10 2.06 10.23
N GLY A 668 7.23 1.05 10.18
CA GLY A 668 6.73 0.50 8.91
C GLY A 668 6.13 1.59 8.01
N THR A 669 6.78 1.90 6.91
CA THR A 669 6.46 3.05 6.05
C THR A 669 6.44 2.62 4.60
N LEU A 670 5.35 2.92 3.88
CA LEU A 670 5.30 2.80 2.43
C LEU A 670 6.02 3.99 1.80
N ILE A 671 6.94 3.70 0.89
CA ILE A 671 7.76 4.67 0.18
C ILE A 671 7.57 4.47 -1.32
N HIS A 672 6.99 5.45 -1.99
CA HIS A 672 6.70 5.38 -3.43
C HIS A 672 6.75 6.74 -4.11
N PRO A 673 7.40 6.85 -5.29
CA PRO A 673 8.17 5.79 -5.92
C PRO A 673 9.62 5.74 -5.40
N VAL A 674 10.24 4.58 -5.53
CA VAL A 674 11.69 4.36 -5.42
C VAL A 674 12.15 3.78 -6.75
N LYS A 675 12.58 4.67 -7.66
CA LYS A 675 12.97 4.26 -9.02
C LYS A 675 14.33 3.56 -9.05
N GLN A 676 15.23 3.92 -8.13
CA GLN A 676 16.54 3.31 -7.93
C GLN A 676 16.67 2.95 -6.46
N ASP A 677 17.19 1.76 -6.15
CA ASP A 677 17.51 1.39 -4.77
C ASP A 677 18.90 1.85 -4.37
N LEU A 678 19.85 1.72 -5.31
CA LEU A 678 21.25 2.10 -5.18
C LEU A 678 21.68 2.90 -6.41
N GLU A 679 22.70 3.75 -6.28
CA GLU A 679 23.20 4.60 -7.38
C GLU A 679 23.67 3.79 -8.61
N ALA A 680 24.17 2.56 -8.38
CA ALA A 680 24.61 1.67 -9.45
C ALA A 680 23.45 1.02 -10.23
N ASP A 681 22.23 1.05 -9.71
CA ASP A 681 21.07 0.41 -10.32
C ASP A 681 20.52 1.25 -11.48
N LYS A 682 20.02 0.57 -12.52
CA LYS A 682 19.20 1.20 -13.54
C LYS A 682 17.87 1.67 -12.94
N PRO A 683 17.46 2.92 -13.22
CA PRO A 683 16.17 3.42 -12.77
C PRO A 683 15.03 2.65 -13.43
N ILE A 684 14.02 2.31 -12.64
CA ILE A 684 12.72 1.87 -13.12
C ILE A 684 12.08 3.03 -13.90
N GLY A 685 11.65 2.76 -15.13
CA GLY A 685 10.88 3.72 -15.91
C GLY A 685 9.51 4.00 -15.31
N ALA A 686 8.80 4.99 -15.85
CA ALA A 686 7.35 5.01 -15.69
C ALA A 686 6.78 3.79 -16.44
N THR A 687 6.09 2.92 -15.72
CA THR A 687 5.39 1.75 -16.29
C THR A 687 4.06 2.15 -16.90
#